data_AF-A0A9X1LBN9-F1
#
_entry.id   AF-A0A9X1LBN9-F1
#
_cell.length_a   1.000
_cell.length_b   1.000
_cell.length_c   1.000
_cell.angle_alpha   90.00
_cell.angle_beta   90.00
_cell.angle_gamma   90.00
#
_symmetry.space_group_name_H-M   'P 1'
#
loop_
_entity.id
_entity.type
_entity.pdbx_description
1 polymer ?
#
loop_
_entity_poly.entity_id
_entity_poly.type
_entity_poly.pdbx_seq_one_letter_code
_entity_poly.pdbx_strand_id
1 'polypeptide(L)'
;MAAKNISDFILSTTIFWLFGFGVMFGDSVAGVFGRSDFFFDDHHSPGEISFFLFQMMFCGTAATLTSGAVAERMTFAGYLVITLILSALIYPIVGHWAWSGAYGANDSQGWLEARGFIDFAGSTVVHSVGGWVALAAIMIIGPRLGRFEKGIRLPPGNNLPLSALGTLLIWFGWFGFNGGSTLMLTDAVPLILLNTFIAAAWGGIIATAINYLRDGFVDVGFVLNGTIAGLVGITASCHIVSPGSAIMIGAVSGAIVYYGSKLMERWRLDDALDVIPAHLFAGIWGTLSVALFGQADKLNNGLSTLEQFGIQALGVVSIGVYCFVVGYAAMWLLNRVMPLRASREQEEQGLNVAEHKATTELFDLLTSMQYQQNHADFSTPVPEEPFTEVGQIARKYNQVIERVSSEITQRDDALMRFKESEIRKSAILNSSMDCIVTIDRYGSVIEFNLAAERTFGCLKKQVQGEDFITLFIVKKDRQKISESLMSGFSSSNGLILNRRNPFRLQRESNRSFPAEIAITRADKENSADSEYTLHIRDMTREVKMQQRLKSLAYSDPLTGLYNRTYLMDALESALLFATKQKTSVGLLFLDLDNFKIINDTMGHKAGDELLCEVARRLNVVSDDCDVTARWGGDEFVLMMTERITKSRLEQRAQKILEAMRAPVYLNEQYFTIPTSIGVAYTEGQSLDSERLIQQADIAMYWAKEKGRDNAQFFTSDMTNIATQKFGFEKEIKESLALEQFFLVYQPKVLKEKHRIIGLEALIRWQHPTKGMISPAEFIPIAEESNLIIHIDEWVLNQTFIQLQAWQDEGRTLVPIAVNISGRHLVSDGLVTYIAKKMDFYGIEGRWLELEITEGVFLHDIERCIEVMAQLKALGIKISIDDFGTGYSSLSYLKRLPLDTLKIDQSFVGECAEHTEDTKICETIIHLAQSLKLRIVAEGVETAPQADMLMSLGCYIFQGYHFYKPMLAKDTALLLTKDHVVSEEVHDHE
;
A
#
# COMPACT_ATOMS: atom_id res chain seq x y z
N MET A 1 -3.55 14.65 -19.81
CA MET A 1 -3.95 14.64 -21.25
C MET A 1 -5.24 13.85 -21.50
N ALA A 2 -5.39 12.62 -20.99
CA ALA A 2 -6.60 11.81 -21.23
C ALA A 2 -7.93 12.51 -20.91
N ALA A 3 -8.04 13.14 -19.72
CA ALA A 3 -9.23 13.91 -19.34
C ALA A 3 -9.55 15.06 -20.33
N LYS A 4 -8.52 15.72 -20.88
CA LYS A 4 -8.67 16.80 -21.87
C LYS A 4 -9.19 16.26 -23.20
N ASN A 5 -8.58 15.21 -23.74
CA ASN A 5 -9.02 14.60 -25.00
C ASN A 5 -10.45 14.04 -24.91
N ILE A 6 -10.81 13.41 -23.79
CA ILE A 6 -12.19 12.93 -23.56
C ILE A 6 -13.16 14.11 -23.48
N SER A 7 -12.79 15.16 -22.76
CA SER A 7 -13.62 16.38 -22.66
C SER A 7 -13.79 17.06 -24.01
N ASP A 8 -12.74 17.10 -24.82
CA ASP A 8 -12.81 17.64 -26.18
C ASP A 8 -13.82 16.88 -27.02
N PHE A 9 -13.77 15.55 -26.97
CA PHE A 9 -14.69 14.69 -27.70
C PHE A 9 -16.15 14.85 -27.23
N ILE A 10 -16.38 14.89 -25.92
CA ILE A 10 -17.73 15.10 -25.34
C ILE A 10 -18.27 16.46 -25.76
N LEU A 11 -17.45 17.51 -25.63
CA LEU A 11 -17.87 18.87 -25.93
C LEU A 11 -18.08 19.06 -27.44
N SER A 12 -17.14 18.62 -28.28
CA SER A 12 -17.27 18.70 -29.73
C SER A 12 -18.50 17.95 -30.22
N THR A 13 -18.77 16.76 -29.67
CA THR A 13 -19.97 15.97 -29.99
C THR A 13 -21.24 16.74 -29.63
N THR A 14 -21.31 17.27 -28.42
CA THR A 14 -22.49 18.00 -27.93
C THR A 14 -22.75 19.25 -28.74
N ILE A 15 -21.71 20.04 -29.02
CA ILE A 15 -21.79 21.31 -29.76
C ILE A 15 -22.11 21.06 -31.24
N PHE A 16 -21.49 20.03 -31.84
CA PHE A 16 -21.78 19.64 -33.21
C PHE A 16 -23.23 19.14 -33.36
N TRP A 17 -23.73 18.36 -32.41
CA TRP A 17 -25.13 17.91 -32.39
C TRP A 17 -26.13 19.07 -32.23
N LEU A 18 -25.88 19.98 -31.28
CA LEU A 18 -26.79 21.09 -30.99
C LEU A 18 -26.90 22.05 -32.18
N PHE A 19 -25.78 22.40 -32.81
CA PHE A 19 -25.79 23.38 -33.90
C PHE A 19 -24.72 23.22 -34.97
N GLY A 20 -23.56 22.63 -34.66
CA GLY A 20 -22.45 22.56 -35.63
C GLY A 20 -22.83 21.81 -36.91
N PHE A 21 -23.65 20.77 -36.83
CA PHE A 21 -24.15 20.05 -38.01
C PHE A 21 -25.00 20.95 -38.90
N GLY A 22 -25.98 21.67 -38.32
CA GLY A 22 -26.84 22.58 -39.09
C GLY A 22 -26.10 23.76 -39.73
N VAL A 23 -25.08 24.31 -39.05
CA VAL A 23 -24.19 25.33 -39.64
C VAL A 23 -23.37 24.76 -40.81
N MET A 24 -23.00 23.48 -40.74
CA MET A 24 -22.14 22.85 -41.73
C MET A 24 -22.90 22.35 -42.96
N PHE A 25 -24.06 21.71 -42.76
CA PHE A 25 -24.78 20.98 -43.81
C PHE A 25 -26.21 21.45 -44.05
N GLY A 26 -26.73 22.38 -43.23
CA GLY A 26 -28.04 22.98 -43.48
C GLY A 26 -28.06 23.87 -44.72
N ASP A 27 -29.27 24.35 -45.06
CA ASP A 27 -29.56 25.25 -46.17
C ASP A 27 -28.52 26.36 -46.33
N SER A 28 -27.79 26.34 -47.45
CA SER A 28 -26.67 27.27 -47.66
C SER A 28 -27.12 28.72 -47.79
N VAL A 29 -26.49 29.61 -47.01
CA VAL A 29 -26.58 31.06 -47.13
C VAL A 29 -25.35 31.56 -47.86
N ALA A 30 -25.52 31.88 -49.15
CA ALA A 30 -24.46 32.41 -50.03
C ALA A 30 -23.19 31.54 -50.11
N GLY A 31 -23.29 30.23 -49.83
CA GLY A 31 -22.15 29.31 -49.78
C GLY A 31 -21.29 29.43 -48.52
N VAL A 32 -21.70 30.21 -47.50
CA VAL A 32 -20.86 30.57 -46.35
C VAL A 32 -21.21 29.80 -45.07
N PHE A 33 -22.49 29.57 -44.78
CA PHE A 33 -22.95 28.77 -43.63
C PHE A 33 -24.39 28.27 -43.85
N GLY A 34 -24.75 27.19 -43.16
CA GLY A 34 -26.09 26.59 -43.14
C GLY A 34 -27.04 27.22 -42.11
N ARG A 35 -28.35 27.19 -42.39
CA ARG A 35 -29.40 27.79 -41.53
C ARG A 35 -30.53 26.83 -41.09
N SER A 36 -30.40 25.53 -41.36
CA SER A 36 -31.38 24.49 -41.02
C SER A 36 -30.71 23.32 -40.29
N ASP A 37 -31.48 22.29 -39.91
CA ASP A 37 -30.97 21.01 -39.37
C ASP A 37 -30.17 21.16 -38.06
N PHE A 38 -30.59 22.11 -37.22
CA PHE A 38 -30.15 22.23 -35.83
C PHE A 38 -30.85 21.21 -34.94
N PHE A 39 -30.21 20.77 -33.85
CA PHE A 39 -30.74 19.72 -32.96
C PHE A 39 -31.08 18.43 -33.70
N PHE A 40 -30.09 17.83 -34.36
CA PHE A 40 -30.27 16.62 -35.18
C PHE A 40 -31.04 15.52 -34.42
N ASP A 41 -32.16 15.06 -34.97
CA ASP A 41 -33.15 14.20 -34.28
C ASP A 41 -33.41 12.87 -35.01
N ASP A 42 -34.36 12.07 -34.50
CA ASP A 42 -34.73 10.75 -35.00
C ASP A 42 -35.63 10.78 -36.26
N HIS A 43 -35.94 11.96 -36.81
CA HIS A 43 -36.71 12.10 -38.04
C HIS A 43 -35.87 11.89 -39.32
N HIS A 44 -34.55 11.73 -39.18
CA HIS A 44 -33.60 11.50 -40.26
C HIS A 44 -33.48 10.02 -40.66
N SER A 45 -33.17 9.76 -41.92
CA SER A 45 -32.94 8.40 -42.42
C SER A 45 -31.70 7.76 -41.80
N PRO A 46 -31.60 6.41 -41.76
CA PRO A 46 -30.40 5.73 -41.26
C PRO A 46 -29.09 6.16 -41.95
N GLY A 47 -29.15 6.51 -43.24
CA GLY A 47 -28.01 7.02 -43.99
C GLY A 47 -27.57 8.42 -43.53
N GLU A 48 -28.53 9.32 -43.29
CA GLU A 48 -28.27 10.66 -42.76
C GLU A 48 -27.73 10.60 -41.31
N ILE A 49 -28.25 9.69 -40.49
CA ILE A 49 -27.73 9.44 -39.14
C ILE A 49 -26.29 8.92 -39.21
N SER A 50 -25.99 7.99 -40.12
CA SER A 50 -24.63 7.47 -40.30
C SER A 50 -23.66 8.56 -40.76
N PHE A 51 -24.11 9.43 -41.67
CA PHE A 51 -23.35 10.59 -42.13
C PHE A 51 -23.09 11.58 -40.97
N PHE A 52 -24.11 11.90 -40.19
CA PHE A 52 -24.00 12.77 -39.01
C PHE A 52 -22.97 12.22 -38.01
N LEU A 53 -23.06 10.95 -37.63
CA LEU A 53 -22.12 10.30 -36.71
C LEU A 53 -20.69 10.33 -37.26
N PHE A 54 -20.53 10.13 -38.56
CA PHE A 54 -19.22 10.17 -39.21
C PHE A 54 -18.61 11.58 -39.18
N GLN A 55 -19.38 12.62 -39.52
CA GLN A 55 -18.94 14.01 -39.50
C GLN A 55 -18.66 14.53 -38.08
N MET A 56 -19.40 14.03 -37.09
CA MET A 56 -19.14 14.30 -35.67
C MET A 56 -17.73 13.83 -35.27
N MET A 57 -17.26 12.68 -35.75
CA MET A 57 -15.93 12.17 -35.43
C MET A 57 -14.83 13.07 -36.02
N PHE A 58 -15.04 13.64 -37.20
CA PHE A 58 -14.13 14.62 -37.80
C PHE A 58 -14.07 15.92 -37.00
N CYS A 59 -15.20 16.41 -36.49
CA CYS A 59 -15.22 17.58 -35.60
C CYS A 59 -14.39 17.32 -34.33
N GLY A 60 -14.55 16.15 -33.70
CA GLY A 60 -13.77 15.77 -32.52
C GLY A 60 -12.28 15.60 -32.81
N THR A 61 -11.94 15.07 -33.98
CA THR A 61 -10.55 14.98 -34.43
C THR A 61 -9.93 16.37 -34.58
N ALA A 62 -10.59 17.31 -35.25
CA ALA A 62 -10.09 18.67 -35.39
C ALA A 62 -9.88 19.38 -34.02
N ALA A 63 -10.79 19.15 -33.06
CA ALA A 63 -10.67 19.68 -31.71
C ALA A 63 -9.44 19.13 -30.96
N THR A 64 -9.27 17.80 -30.95
CA THR A 64 -8.20 17.11 -30.21
C THR A 64 -6.78 17.46 -30.72
N LEU A 65 -6.63 17.83 -31.99
CA LEU A 65 -5.35 18.31 -32.54
C LEU A 65 -4.86 19.58 -31.84
N THR A 66 -5.75 20.55 -31.65
CA THR A 66 -5.42 21.81 -30.95
C THR A 66 -4.91 21.50 -29.55
N SER A 67 -5.55 20.54 -28.89
CA SER A 67 -5.22 20.16 -27.54
C SER A 67 -3.84 19.51 -27.38
N GLY A 68 -3.43 18.72 -28.38
CA GLY A 68 -2.12 18.11 -28.45
C GLY A 68 -0.98 19.13 -28.53
N ALA A 69 -1.14 20.21 -29.30
CA ALA A 69 -0.07 21.19 -29.52
C ALA A 69 0.28 22.01 -28.26
N VAL A 70 -0.75 22.34 -27.47
CA VAL A 70 -0.65 23.18 -26.26
C VAL A 70 -0.56 22.37 -24.96
N ALA A 71 -0.36 21.06 -25.08
CA ALA A 71 -0.22 20.14 -23.95
C ALA A 71 0.77 20.64 -22.88
N GLU A 72 0.47 20.31 -21.62
CA GLU A 72 1.32 20.58 -20.44
C GLU A 72 1.42 22.04 -19.99
N ARG A 73 0.79 23.00 -20.66
CA ARG A 73 0.89 24.43 -20.28
C ARG A 73 -0.39 25.25 -20.40
N MET A 74 -1.44 24.69 -20.99
CA MET A 74 -2.75 25.33 -21.05
C MET A 74 -3.68 24.87 -19.92
N THR A 75 -4.47 25.78 -19.35
CA THR A 75 -5.42 25.46 -18.29
C THR A 75 -6.60 24.63 -18.80
N PHE A 76 -7.12 23.71 -18.00
CA PHE A 76 -8.26 22.85 -18.36
C PHE A 76 -9.49 23.66 -18.81
N ALA A 77 -9.79 24.76 -18.14
CA ALA A 77 -10.87 25.66 -18.55
C ALA A 77 -10.59 26.31 -19.92
N GLY A 78 -9.34 26.69 -20.19
CA GLY A 78 -8.92 27.21 -21.49
C GLY A 78 -9.15 26.20 -22.61
N TYR A 79 -8.82 24.92 -22.39
CA TYR A 79 -9.09 23.83 -23.35
C TYR A 79 -10.56 23.74 -23.73
N LEU A 80 -11.46 23.68 -22.73
CA LEU A 80 -12.90 23.55 -22.98
C LEU A 80 -13.45 24.70 -23.84
N VAL A 81 -13.02 25.94 -23.56
CA VAL A 81 -13.51 27.10 -24.32
C VAL A 81 -12.95 27.13 -25.75
N ILE A 82 -11.70 26.72 -25.96
CA ILE A 82 -11.15 26.59 -27.32
C ILE A 82 -11.91 25.53 -28.11
N THR A 83 -12.15 24.36 -27.51
CA THR A 83 -12.89 23.28 -28.18
C THR A 83 -14.32 23.72 -28.50
N LEU A 84 -14.98 24.45 -27.60
CA LEU A 84 -16.26 25.10 -27.89
C LEU A 84 -16.16 25.99 -29.12
N ILE A 85 -15.21 26.93 -29.18
CA ILE A 85 -15.06 27.86 -30.31
C ILE A 85 -14.78 27.11 -31.62
N LEU A 86 -13.89 26.12 -31.58
CA LEU A 86 -13.50 25.34 -32.76
C LEU A 86 -14.71 24.58 -33.31
N SER A 87 -15.42 23.83 -32.46
CA SER A 87 -16.59 23.05 -32.84
C SER A 87 -17.80 23.92 -33.20
N ALA A 88 -17.83 25.17 -32.74
CA ALA A 88 -18.94 26.07 -32.95
C ALA A 88 -18.82 26.95 -34.20
N LEU A 89 -17.67 27.63 -34.33
CA LEU A 89 -17.49 28.80 -35.18
C LEU A 89 -16.44 28.58 -36.27
N ILE A 90 -15.54 27.60 -36.08
CA ILE A 90 -14.44 27.38 -37.02
C ILE A 90 -14.75 26.18 -37.90
N TYR A 91 -14.86 25.00 -37.30
CA TYR A 91 -15.02 23.74 -38.03
C TYR A 91 -16.29 23.71 -38.89
N PRO A 92 -17.51 24.02 -38.37
CA PRO A 92 -18.72 23.98 -39.20
C PRO A 92 -18.71 24.94 -40.39
N ILE A 93 -18.17 26.15 -40.23
CA ILE A 93 -18.14 27.17 -41.29
C ILE A 93 -17.19 26.73 -42.41
N VAL A 94 -16.00 26.24 -42.06
CA VAL A 94 -15.04 25.71 -43.03
C VAL A 94 -15.58 24.46 -43.71
N GLY A 95 -16.21 23.58 -42.93
CA GLY A 95 -16.90 22.40 -43.44
C GLY A 95 -17.98 22.76 -44.45
N HIS A 96 -18.77 23.79 -44.19
CA HIS A 96 -19.78 24.28 -45.13
C HIS A 96 -19.15 24.76 -46.44
N TRP A 97 -18.01 25.46 -46.39
CA TRP A 97 -17.36 25.95 -47.61
C TRP A 97 -16.92 24.83 -48.54
N ALA A 98 -16.45 23.72 -47.97
CA ALA A 98 -15.81 22.63 -48.69
C ALA A 98 -16.72 21.42 -48.96
N TRP A 99 -17.71 21.15 -48.10
CA TRP A 99 -18.46 19.89 -48.08
C TRP A 99 -19.99 20.05 -47.98
N SER A 100 -20.58 21.24 -48.01
CA SER A 100 -22.03 21.36 -47.73
C SER A 100 -22.89 20.53 -48.69
N GLY A 101 -22.49 20.38 -49.95
CA GLY A 101 -23.19 19.58 -50.96
C GLY A 101 -23.04 18.06 -50.79
N ALA A 102 -22.27 17.59 -49.80
CA ALA A 102 -22.14 16.17 -49.47
C ALA A 102 -23.36 15.62 -48.70
N TYR A 103 -24.24 16.49 -48.19
CA TYR A 103 -25.39 16.11 -47.37
C TYR A 103 -26.72 16.53 -48.03
N GLY A 104 -27.62 15.57 -48.19
CA GLY A 104 -28.95 15.79 -48.78
C GLY A 104 -28.94 16.07 -50.29
N ALA A 105 -30.11 16.05 -50.91
CA ALA A 105 -30.31 16.39 -52.33
C ALA A 105 -30.69 17.87 -52.52
N ASN A 106 -30.18 18.76 -51.65
CA ASN A 106 -30.44 20.19 -51.74
C ASN A 106 -29.36 20.83 -52.63
N ASP A 107 -29.73 21.80 -53.47
CA ASP A 107 -28.81 22.61 -54.31
C ASP A 107 -27.83 23.50 -53.48
N SER A 108 -27.62 23.17 -52.20
CA SER A 108 -26.75 23.87 -51.26
C SER A 108 -25.30 23.43 -51.42
N GLN A 109 -24.53 24.18 -52.20
CA GLN A 109 -23.08 23.99 -52.34
C GLN A 109 -22.28 25.09 -51.65
N GLY A 110 -21.18 24.69 -51.02
CA GLY A 110 -20.22 25.61 -50.43
C GLY A 110 -19.50 26.41 -51.51
N TRP A 111 -19.03 27.61 -51.19
CA TRP A 111 -18.40 28.46 -52.21
C TRP A 111 -17.05 27.92 -52.73
N LEU A 112 -16.33 27.13 -51.94
CA LEU A 112 -15.10 26.44 -52.35
C LEU A 112 -15.45 25.17 -53.14
N GLU A 113 -16.41 24.40 -52.64
CA GLU A 113 -16.96 23.22 -53.31
C GLU A 113 -17.43 23.55 -54.73
N ALA A 114 -18.24 24.63 -54.89
CA ALA A 114 -18.74 25.10 -56.17
C ALA A 114 -17.64 25.54 -57.15
N ARG A 115 -16.43 25.82 -56.66
CA ARG A 115 -15.24 26.13 -57.47
C ARG A 115 -14.42 24.89 -57.84
N GLY A 116 -14.80 23.71 -57.37
CA GLY A 116 -14.06 22.46 -57.60
C GLY A 116 -12.95 22.19 -56.57
N PHE A 117 -13.05 22.76 -55.37
CA PHE A 117 -12.17 22.38 -54.27
C PHE A 117 -12.44 20.94 -53.84
N ILE A 118 -11.38 20.14 -53.69
CA ILE A 118 -11.50 18.72 -53.35
C ILE A 118 -10.65 18.44 -52.12
N ASP A 119 -11.31 17.96 -51.08
CA ASP A 119 -10.66 17.49 -49.85
C ASP A 119 -11.42 16.28 -49.34
N PHE A 120 -11.15 15.09 -49.88
CA PHE A 120 -12.03 13.93 -49.74
C PHE A 120 -12.36 13.53 -48.30
N ALA A 121 -11.33 13.37 -47.46
CA ALA A 121 -11.49 12.97 -46.07
C ALA A 121 -10.97 14.02 -45.07
N GLY A 122 -10.53 15.21 -45.52
CA GLY A 122 -10.24 16.33 -44.61
C GLY A 122 -8.77 16.61 -44.30
N SER A 123 -7.87 16.59 -45.29
CA SER A 123 -6.48 17.05 -45.11
C SER A 123 -6.43 18.54 -44.76
N THR A 124 -7.34 19.34 -45.34
CA THR A 124 -7.53 20.75 -44.95
C THR A 124 -8.62 20.90 -43.89
N VAL A 125 -9.83 20.42 -44.17
CA VAL A 125 -11.03 20.69 -43.33
C VAL A 125 -10.92 20.13 -41.91
N VAL A 126 -10.19 19.03 -41.70
CA VAL A 126 -9.97 18.44 -40.38
C VAL A 126 -8.58 18.79 -39.87
N HIS A 127 -7.54 18.34 -40.57
CA HIS A 127 -6.16 18.42 -40.06
C HIS A 127 -5.58 19.83 -40.11
N SER A 128 -5.74 20.54 -41.23
CA SER A 128 -5.23 21.92 -41.32
C SER A 128 -6.05 22.89 -40.47
N VAL A 129 -7.37 22.70 -40.33
CA VAL A 129 -8.20 23.51 -39.40
C VAL A 129 -7.68 23.39 -37.97
N GLY A 130 -7.55 22.17 -37.44
CA GLY A 130 -6.99 21.95 -36.11
C GLY A 130 -5.55 22.48 -36.00
N GLY A 131 -4.74 22.29 -37.04
CA GLY A 131 -3.36 22.77 -37.10
C GLY A 131 -3.20 24.30 -37.10
N TRP A 132 -4.08 25.06 -37.79
CA TRP A 132 -4.06 26.52 -37.79
C TRP A 132 -4.48 27.09 -36.44
N VAL A 133 -5.49 26.49 -35.81
CA VAL A 133 -5.92 26.89 -34.46
C VAL A 133 -4.84 26.54 -33.44
N ALA A 134 -4.21 25.37 -33.56
CA ALA A 134 -3.04 24.98 -32.77
C ALA A 134 -1.90 26.00 -32.89
N LEU A 135 -1.57 26.43 -34.10
CA LEU A 135 -0.54 27.46 -34.35
C LEU A 135 -0.88 28.78 -33.65
N ALA A 136 -2.12 29.25 -33.76
CA ALA A 136 -2.57 30.44 -33.05
C ALA A 136 -2.47 30.28 -31.52
N ALA A 137 -2.81 29.09 -31.00
CA ALA A 137 -2.80 28.81 -29.57
C ALA A 137 -1.37 28.81 -28.99
N ILE A 138 -0.42 28.15 -29.65
CA ILE A 138 0.97 28.13 -29.18
C ILE A 138 1.63 29.51 -29.24
N MET A 139 1.22 30.37 -30.18
CA MET A 139 1.71 31.76 -30.27
C MET A 139 1.23 32.63 -29.12
N ILE A 140 0.01 32.40 -28.62
CA ILE A 140 -0.57 33.16 -27.50
C ILE A 140 -0.06 32.64 -26.16
N ILE A 141 0.01 31.32 -25.99
CA ILE A 141 0.41 30.67 -24.74
C ILE A 141 1.93 30.75 -24.53
N GLY A 142 2.70 30.66 -25.62
CA GLY A 142 4.15 30.64 -25.61
C GLY A 142 4.74 29.27 -25.26
N PRO A 143 6.08 29.19 -25.16
CA PRO A 143 6.79 27.92 -24.98
C PRO A 143 6.76 27.40 -23.55
N ARG A 144 6.95 26.07 -23.39
CA ARG A 144 7.17 25.45 -22.07
C ARG A 144 8.40 26.03 -21.40
N LEU A 145 8.35 26.12 -20.07
CA LEU A 145 9.46 26.62 -19.25
C LEU A 145 10.76 25.87 -19.58
N GLY A 146 11.83 26.62 -19.81
CA GLY A 146 13.15 26.05 -20.10
C GLY A 146 13.35 25.42 -21.49
N ARG A 147 12.30 25.24 -22.33
CA ARG A 147 12.40 24.52 -23.63
C ARG A 147 13.52 25.02 -24.54
N PHE A 148 13.72 26.34 -24.60
CA PHE A 148 14.69 26.99 -25.48
C PHE A 148 15.87 27.63 -24.71
N GLU A 149 16.02 27.30 -23.42
CA GLU A 149 17.16 27.74 -22.62
C GLU A 149 18.38 26.87 -22.90
N LYS A 150 19.57 27.50 -22.92
CA LYS A 150 20.82 26.78 -23.22
C LYS A 150 21.17 25.85 -22.06
N GLY A 151 21.38 24.57 -22.36
CA GLY A 151 21.81 23.57 -21.38
C GLY A 151 20.67 22.82 -20.69
N ILE A 152 19.41 23.21 -20.93
CA ILE A 152 18.23 22.50 -20.42
C ILE A 152 17.71 21.58 -21.54
N ARG A 153 17.67 20.28 -21.27
CA ARG A 153 16.94 19.31 -22.10
C ARG A 153 15.64 18.97 -21.36
N LEU A 154 14.51 19.13 -22.03
CA LEU A 154 13.25 18.62 -21.49
C LEU A 154 13.31 17.09 -21.42
N PRO A 155 12.64 16.47 -20.43
CA PRO A 155 12.52 15.02 -20.35
C PRO A 155 11.87 14.45 -21.62
N PRO A 156 12.26 13.25 -22.07
CA PRO A 156 11.51 12.54 -23.09
C PRO A 156 10.08 12.20 -22.58
N GLY A 157 9.14 11.97 -23.51
CA GLY A 157 7.77 11.60 -23.16
C GLY A 157 7.71 10.38 -22.25
N ASN A 158 6.80 10.41 -21.26
CA ASN A 158 6.75 9.46 -20.13
C ASN A 158 6.60 7.98 -20.53
N ASN A 159 6.15 7.67 -21.77
CA ASN A 159 6.01 6.29 -22.24
C ASN A 159 6.04 6.19 -23.79
N LEU A 160 7.22 5.94 -24.35
CA LEU A 160 7.41 5.73 -25.80
C LEU A 160 6.66 4.49 -26.35
N PRO A 161 6.65 3.32 -25.68
CA PRO A 161 5.85 2.18 -26.11
C PRO A 161 4.35 2.48 -26.27
N LEU A 162 3.76 3.20 -25.31
CA LEU A 162 2.35 3.59 -25.38
C LEU A 162 2.09 4.58 -26.51
N SER A 163 3.03 5.49 -26.79
CA SER A 163 2.96 6.41 -27.92
C SER A 163 3.03 5.68 -29.26
N ALA A 164 3.87 4.65 -29.36
CA ALA A 164 3.95 3.78 -30.53
C ALA A 164 2.67 2.96 -30.71
N LEU A 165 2.12 2.39 -29.64
CA LEU A 165 0.81 1.69 -29.68
C LEU A 165 -0.30 2.63 -30.13
N GLY A 166 -0.36 3.85 -29.58
CA GLY A 166 -1.31 4.88 -29.99
C GLY A 166 -1.21 5.22 -31.48
N THR A 167 0.02 5.34 -32.00
CA THR A 167 0.25 5.59 -33.43
C THR A 167 -0.22 4.43 -34.30
N LEU A 168 -0.01 3.18 -33.87
CA LEU A 168 -0.54 2.00 -34.56
C LEU A 168 -2.08 1.98 -34.55
N LEU A 169 -2.70 2.30 -33.43
CA LEU A 169 -4.17 2.40 -33.32
C LEU A 169 -4.73 3.51 -34.22
N ILE A 170 -4.06 4.67 -34.29
CA ILE A 170 -4.41 5.76 -35.22
C ILE A 170 -4.29 5.27 -36.67
N TRP A 171 -3.23 4.54 -36.99
CA TRP A 171 -3.02 3.99 -38.33
C TRP A 171 -4.16 3.05 -38.74
N PHE A 172 -4.57 2.13 -37.87
CA PHE A 172 -5.75 1.28 -38.12
C PHE A 172 -7.06 2.09 -38.15
N GLY A 173 -7.22 3.05 -37.24
CA GLY A 173 -8.38 3.94 -37.21
C GLY A 173 -8.55 4.73 -38.51
N TRP A 174 -7.45 5.02 -39.20
CA TRP A 174 -7.47 5.70 -40.50
C TRP A 174 -8.16 4.87 -41.60
N PHE A 175 -8.35 3.56 -41.42
CA PHE A 175 -9.17 2.76 -42.32
C PHE A 175 -10.63 3.17 -42.25
N GLY A 176 -11.15 3.38 -41.03
CA GLY A 176 -12.47 3.96 -40.83
C GLY A 176 -12.53 5.40 -41.32
N PHE A 177 -11.47 6.18 -41.11
CA PHE A 177 -11.40 7.59 -41.50
C PHE A 177 -11.43 7.80 -43.03
N ASN A 178 -10.46 7.24 -43.77
CA ASN A 178 -10.41 7.41 -45.23
C ASN A 178 -11.38 6.47 -45.94
N GLY A 179 -11.47 5.22 -45.50
CA GLY A 179 -12.37 4.23 -46.10
C GLY A 179 -13.84 4.55 -45.84
N GLY A 180 -14.20 5.02 -44.65
CA GLY A 180 -15.56 5.40 -44.30
C GLY A 180 -16.05 6.69 -44.96
N SER A 181 -15.14 7.52 -45.50
CA SER A 181 -15.50 8.73 -46.25
C SER A 181 -16.22 8.43 -47.58
N THR A 182 -16.24 7.17 -48.03
CA THR A 182 -17.11 6.73 -49.14
C THR A 182 -18.56 6.55 -48.73
N LEU A 183 -18.87 6.50 -47.42
CA LEU A 183 -20.19 6.27 -46.81
C LEU A 183 -20.87 4.93 -47.20
N MET A 184 -20.25 4.18 -48.11
CA MET A 184 -20.72 2.90 -48.63
C MET A 184 -19.52 1.98 -48.91
N LEU A 185 -19.68 0.69 -48.66
CA LEU A 185 -18.72 -0.35 -49.05
C LEU A 185 -18.80 -0.57 -50.56
N THR A 186 -17.85 0.01 -51.30
CA THR A 186 -17.73 -0.09 -52.76
C THR A 186 -16.37 -0.65 -53.16
N ASP A 187 -16.21 -1.03 -54.44
CA ASP A 187 -14.94 -1.51 -55.00
C ASP A 187 -13.81 -0.44 -54.95
N ALA A 188 -14.13 0.81 -54.63
CA ALA A 188 -13.15 1.88 -54.44
C ALA A 188 -12.44 1.81 -53.08
N VAL A 189 -13.08 1.24 -52.05
CA VAL A 189 -12.57 1.21 -50.67
C VAL A 189 -11.22 0.50 -50.56
N PRO A 190 -10.98 -0.69 -51.16
CA PRO A 190 -9.68 -1.35 -51.07
C PRO A 190 -8.50 -0.51 -51.59
N LEU A 191 -8.71 0.25 -52.67
CA LEU A 191 -7.68 1.13 -53.23
C LEU A 191 -7.39 2.32 -52.31
N ILE A 192 -8.43 2.90 -51.70
CA ILE A 192 -8.29 3.98 -50.71
C ILE A 192 -7.46 3.51 -49.52
N LEU A 193 -7.76 2.32 -48.99
CA LEU A 193 -7.02 1.73 -47.88
C LEU A 193 -5.56 1.44 -48.25
N LEU A 194 -5.32 0.88 -49.45
CA LEU A 194 -3.97 0.62 -49.95
C LEU A 194 -3.15 1.91 -50.06
N ASN A 195 -3.70 2.95 -50.69
CA ASN A 195 -3.04 4.25 -50.83
C ASN A 195 -2.76 4.87 -49.45
N THR A 196 -3.71 4.77 -48.52
CA THR A 196 -3.57 5.26 -47.15
C THR A 196 -2.41 4.58 -46.42
N PHE A 197 -2.33 3.26 -46.50
CA PHE A 197 -1.30 2.48 -45.82
C PHE A 197 0.10 2.72 -46.40
N ILE A 198 0.21 2.77 -47.72
CA ILE A 198 1.48 2.99 -48.41
C ILE A 198 2.02 4.39 -48.10
N ALA A 199 1.19 5.43 -48.14
CA ALA A 199 1.63 6.78 -47.84
C ALA A 199 2.13 6.92 -46.39
N ALA A 200 1.44 6.31 -45.43
CA ALA A 200 1.86 6.25 -44.03
C ALA A 200 3.25 5.61 -43.86
N ALA A 201 3.44 4.42 -44.43
CA ALA A 201 4.71 3.71 -44.36
C ALA A 201 5.87 4.53 -44.94
N TRP A 202 5.67 5.15 -46.10
CA TRP A 202 6.71 5.97 -46.74
C TRP A 202 6.97 7.30 -46.03
N GLY A 203 5.96 7.89 -45.38
CA GLY A 203 6.16 9.04 -44.51
C GLY A 203 7.07 8.72 -43.33
N GLY A 204 6.82 7.61 -42.63
CA GLY A 204 7.66 7.13 -41.54
C GLY A 204 9.09 6.80 -42.00
N ILE A 205 9.23 6.06 -43.11
CA ILE A 205 10.55 5.69 -43.68
C ILE A 205 11.37 6.94 -44.01
N ILE A 206 10.79 7.93 -44.71
CA ILE A 206 11.55 9.10 -45.16
C ILE A 206 11.90 10.03 -44.01
N ALA A 207 10.99 10.27 -43.06
CA ALA A 207 11.30 11.05 -41.87
C ALA A 207 12.46 10.42 -41.08
N THR A 208 12.43 9.10 -40.91
CA THR A 208 13.49 8.33 -40.25
C THR A 208 14.81 8.38 -41.00
N ALA A 209 14.77 8.19 -42.33
CA ALA A 209 15.96 8.22 -43.16
C ALA A 209 16.65 9.59 -43.12
N ILE A 210 15.87 10.68 -43.21
CA ILE A 210 16.42 12.04 -43.13
C ILE A 210 17.01 12.31 -41.74
N ASN A 211 16.31 11.94 -40.67
CA ASN A 211 16.82 12.07 -39.31
C ASN A 211 18.13 11.30 -39.11
N TYR A 212 18.20 10.03 -39.52
CA TYR A 212 19.41 9.23 -39.42
C TYR A 212 20.58 9.84 -40.23
N LEU A 213 20.33 10.27 -41.47
CA LEU A 213 21.36 10.85 -42.34
C LEU A 213 21.89 12.21 -41.83
N ARG A 214 21.08 12.97 -41.09
CA ARG A 214 21.44 14.31 -40.60
C ARG A 214 21.97 14.30 -39.18
N ASP A 215 21.33 13.54 -38.30
CA ASP A 215 21.52 13.59 -36.85
C ASP A 215 22.29 12.37 -36.31
N GLY A 216 22.46 11.31 -37.12
CA GLY A 216 23.31 10.16 -36.81
C GLY A 216 22.70 9.09 -35.91
N PHE A 217 21.42 9.22 -35.55
CA PHE A 217 20.65 8.24 -34.79
C PHE A 217 19.18 8.25 -35.26
N VAL A 218 18.40 7.25 -34.83
CA VAL A 218 16.97 7.17 -35.10
C VAL A 218 16.20 7.71 -33.90
N ASP A 219 15.49 8.81 -34.11
CA ASP A 219 14.53 9.35 -33.15
C ASP A 219 13.14 8.76 -33.42
N VAL A 220 12.58 8.08 -32.42
CA VAL A 220 11.27 7.43 -32.52
C VAL A 220 10.17 8.47 -32.80
N GLY A 221 10.29 9.70 -32.31
CA GLY A 221 9.32 10.77 -32.58
C GLY A 221 9.17 11.06 -34.08
N PHE A 222 10.28 11.11 -34.82
CA PHE A 222 10.22 11.30 -36.27
C PHE A 222 9.64 10.09 -37.02
N VAL A 223 9.82 8.87 -36.50
CA VAL A 223 9.15 7.66 -37.05
C VAL A 223 7.64 7.78 -36.90
N LEU A 224 7.17 8.12 -35.70
CA LEU A 224 5.73 8.21 -35.38
C LEU A 224 5.08 9.37 -36.14
N ASN A 225 5.63 10.58 -36.03
CA ASN A 225 5.08 11.77 -36.69
C ASN A 225 5.22 11.72 -38.21
N GLY A 226 6.27 11.09 -38.74
CA GLY A 226 6.41 10.82 -40.17
C GLY A 226 5.31 9.91 -40.70
N THR A 227 4.96 8.86 -39.95
CA THR A 227 3.83 7.96 -40.27
C THR A 227 2.51 8.73 -40.29
N ILE A 228 2.24 9.52 -39.24
CA ILE A 228 1.02 10.34 -39.13
C ILE A 228 0.93 11.34 -40.28
N ALA A 229 2.01 12.02 -40.63
CA ALA A 229 2.00 12.96 -41.74
C ALA A 229 1.80 12.28 -43.11
N GLY A 230 2.27 11.05 -43.28
CA GLY A 230 1.93 10.23 -44.44
C GLY A 230 0.43 9.96 -44.52
N LEU A 231 -0.20 9.60 -43.39
CA LEU A 231 -1.66 9.41 -43.28
C LEU A 231 -2.43 10.71 -43.57
N VAL A 232 -1.99 11.85 -43.04
CA VAL A 232 -2.65 13.15 -43.25
C VAL A 232 -2.49 13.64 -44.69
N GLY A 233 -1.29 13.51 -45.27
CA GLY A 233 -0.99 14.01 -46.60
C GLY A 233 -1.78 13.29 -47.70
N ILE A 234 -2.09 12.02 -47.53
CA ILE A 234 -2.87 11.25 -48.52
C ILE A 234 -4.38 11.47 -48.39
N THR A 235 -4.87 11.96 -47.25
CA THR A 235 -6.31 12.10 -46.91
C THR A 235 -7.13 12.84 -47.97
N ALA A 236 -6.61 13.92 -48.57
CA ALA A 236 -7.36 14.70 -49.56
C ALA A 236 -7.53 13.96 -50.91
N SER A 237 -6.58 13.08 -51.25
CA SER A 237 -6.42 12.54 -52.61
C SER A 237 -6.47 11.02 -52.70
N CYS A 238 -6.61 10.30 -51.57
CA CYS A 238 -6.52 8.84 -51.49
C CYS A 238 -7.44 8.07 -52.45
N HIS A 239 -8.60 8.64 -52.82
CA HIS A 239 -9.57 8.07 -53.76
C HIS A 239 -9.22 8.27 -55.25
N ILE A 240 -8.39 9.26 -55.58
CA ILE A 240 -8.11 9.72 -56.95
C ILE A 240 -6.66 9.52 -57.40
N VAL A 241 -5.81 8.92 -56.57
CA VAL A 241 -4.38 8.73 -56.88
C VAL A 241 -4.01 7.26 -57.06
N SER A 242 -2.89 7.02 -57.75
CA SER A 242 -2.29 5.68 -57.86
C SER A 242 -1.42 5.35 -56.63
N PRO A 243 -1.16 4.05 -56.35
CA PRO A 243 -0.26 3.65 -55.27
C PRO A 243 1.14 4.27 -55.39
N GLY A 244 1.67 4.40 -56.62
CA GLY A 244 2.97 5.05 -56.85
C GLY A 244 2.95 6.55 -56.49
N SER A 245 1.83 7.22 -56.72
CA SER A 245 1.65 8.62 -56.29
C SER A 245 1.50 8.71 -54.76
N ALA A 246 0.81 7.76 -54.14
CA ALA A 246 0.68 7.68 -52.68
C ALA A 246 2.06 7.55 -51.98
N ILE A 247 2.99 6.78 -52.56
CA ILE A 247 4.40 6.72 -52.11
C ILE A 247 5.03 8.12 -52.11
N MET A 248 4.90 8.86 -53.20
CA MET A 248 5.49 10.20 -53.34
C MET A 248 4.88 11.21 -52.38
N ILE A 249 3.55 11.18 -52.23
CA ILE A 249 2.83 12.04 -51.29
C ILE A 249 3.31 11.76 -49.86
N GLY A 250 3.36 10.49 -49.45
CA GLY A 250 3.86 10.08 -48.14
C GLY A 250 5.32 10.46 -47.91
N ALA A 251 6.19 10.20 -48.89
CA ALA A 251 7.61 10.55 -48.82
C ALA A 251 7.84 12.05 -48.61
N VAL A 252 7.12 12.90 -49.34
CA VAL A 252 7.20 14.36 -49.16
C VAL A 252 6.64 14.78 -47.80
N SER A 253 5.54 14.18 -47.32
CA SER A 253 5.03 14.41 -45.96
C SER A 253 6.06 14.10 -44.88
N GLY A 254 6.80 12.98 -45.00
CA GLY A 254 7.87 12.63 -44.06
C GLY A 254 9.00 13.67 -44.03
N ALA A 255 9.39 14.19 -45.19
CA ALA A 255 10.36 15.29 -45.28
C ALA A 255 9.82 16.60 -44.68
N ILE A 256 8.54 16.91 -44.92
CA ILE A 256 7.87 18.10 -44.38
C ILE A 256 7.86 18.07 -42.86
N VAL A 257 7.56 16.93 -42.23
CA VAL A 257 7.60 16.83 -40.75
C VAL A 257 8.98 17.12 -40.22
N TYR A 258 10.02 16.45 -40.75
CA TYR A 258 11.38 16.63 -40.23
C TYR A 258 11.83 18.10 -40.32
N TYR A 259 11.74 18.70 -41.50
CA TYR A 259 12.16 20.10 -41.68
C TYR A 259 11.20 21.08 -41.00
N GLY A 260 9.92 20.74 -40.91
CA GLY A 260 8.89 21.48 -40.20
C GLY A 260 9.19 21.58 -38.71
N SER A 261 9.46 20.47 -38.03
CA SER A 261 9.85 20.46 -36.61
C SER A 261 11.11 21.29 -36.38
N LYS A 262 12.12 21.20 -37.26
CA LYS A 262 13.33 22.05 -37.19
C LYS A 262 13.04 23.53 -37.41
N LEU A 263 12.08 23.86 -38.25
CA LEU A 263 11.65 25.23 -38.47
C LEU A 263 10.94 25.80 -37.24
N MET A 264 10.07 25.00 -36.61
CA MET A 264 9.39 25.36 -35.36
C MET A 264 10.40 25.63 -34.23
N GLU A 265 11.40 24.77 -34.08
CA GLU A 265 12.51 24.97 -33.13
C GLU A 265 13.27 26.27 -33.42
N ARG A 266 13.55 26.56 -34.70
CA ARG A 266 14.24 27.79 -35.10
C ARG A 266 13.41 29.05 -34.81
N TRP A 267 12.09 28.98 -34.96
CA TRP A 267 11.16 30.05 -34.63
C TRP A 267 10.82 30.15 -33.15
N ARG A 268 11.36 29.25 -32.32
CA ARG A 268 11.05 29.16 -30.89
C ARG A 268 9.56 29.00 -30.61
N LEU A 269 8.87 28.30 -31.50
CA LEU A 269 7.49 27.87 -31.33
C LEU A 269 7.53 26.45 -30.78
N ASP A 270 7.08 26.30 -29.53
CA ASP A 270 7.04 25.00 -28.87
C ASP A 270 5.70 24.33 -29.21
N ASP A 271 5.77 23.28 -30.00
CA ASP A 271 4.68 22.35 -30.26
C ASP A 271 4.98 21.06 -29.50
N ALA A 272 4.08 20.66 -28.60
CA ALA A 272 4.36 19.56 -27.69
C ALA A 272 4.41 18.19 -28.39
N LEU A 273 3.63 18.00 -29.47
CA LEU A 273 3.47 16.72 -30.17
C LEU A 273 3.81 16.80 -31.67
N ASP A 274 4.36 17.93 -32.14
CA ASP A 274 4.53 18.26 -33.56
C ASP A 274 3.22 18.19 -34.37
N VAL A 275 2.11 18.66 -33.78
CA VAL A 275 0.82 18.74 -34.46
C VAL A 275 0.92 19.62 -35.71
N ILE A 276 1.64 20.72 -35.66
CA ILE A 276 1.76 21.69 -36.76
C ILE A 276 2.55 21.06 -37.93
N PRO A 277 3.76 20.51 -37.76
CA PRO A 277 4.42 19.79 -38.84
C PRO A 277 3.62 18.59 -39.38
N ALA A 278 3.05 17.76 -38.50
CA ALA A 278 2.41 16.50 -38.89
C ALA A 278 0.99 16.64 -39.45
N HIS A 279 0.25 17.67 -39.04
CA HIS A 279 -1.12 17.90 -39.48
C HIS A 279 -1.26 19.17 -40.33
N LEU A 280 -0.71 20.30 -39.91
CA LEU A 280 -0.85 21.55 -40.68
C LEU A 280 -0.01 21.51 -41.95
N PHE A 281 1.30 21.34 -41.85
CA PHE A 281 2.18 21.42 -43.03
C PHE A 281 1.95 20.23 -43.96
N ALA A 282 1.81 19.02 -43.41
CA ALA A 282 1.46 17.84 -44.20
C ALA A 282 0.04 17.94 -44.79
N GLY A 283 -0.91 18.56 -44.09
CA GLY A 283 -2.27 18.78 -44.58
C GLY A 283 -2.33 19.75 -45.77
N ILE A 284 -1.60 20.87 -45.66
CA ILE A 284 -1.41 21.82 -46.77
C ILE A 284 -0.84 21.10 -47.99
N TRP A 285 0.21 20.30 -47.79
CA TRP A 285 0.80 19.50 -48.86
C TRP A 285 -0.20 18.49 -49.44
N GLY A 286 -0.95 17.79 -48.59
CA GLY A 286 -1.93 16.81 -49.02
C GLY A 286 -3.00 17.40 -49.91
N THR A 287 -3.55 18.56 -49.56
CA THR A 287 -4.54 19.27 -50.38
C THR A 287 -3.94 19.79 -51.69
N LEU A 288 -2.72 20.32 -51.70
CA LEU A 288 -2.05 20.72 -52.94
C LEU A 288 -1.70 19.51 -53.84
N SER A 289 -1.45 18.34 -53.24
CA SER A 289 -1.11 17.11 -53.96
C SER A 289 -2.25 16.61 -54.85
N VAL A 290 -3.51 16.96 -54.52
CA VAL A 290 -4.70 16.63 -55.33
C VAL A 290 -4.53 17.08 -56.77
N ALA A 291 -4.07 18.31 -56.98
CA ALA A 291 -3.89 18.84 -58.33
C ALA A 291 -2.70 18.20 -59.06
N LEU A 292 -1.65 17.83 -58.31
CA LEU A 292 -0.39 17.34 -58.89
C LEU A 292 -0.43 15.86 -59.27
N PHE A 293 -1.14 15.05 -58.48
CA PHE A 293 -1.14 13.59 -58.58
C PHE A 293 -2.53 12.98 -58.85
N GLY A 294 -3.59 13.78 -58.77
CA GLY A 294 -4.95 13.34 -59.05
C GLY A 294 -5.11 12.88 -60.50
N GLN A 295 -5.74 11.72 -60.66
CA GLN A 295 -6.04 11.14 -61.98
C GLN A 295 -7.16 11.95 -62.65
N ALA A 296 -6.88 12.51 -63.84
CA ALA A 296 -7.78 13.43 -64.53
C ALA A 296 -9.15 12.80 -64.86
N ASP A 297 -9.17 11.50 -65.16
CA ASP A 297 -10.38 10.70 -65.40
C ASP A 297 -11.28 10.57 -64.16
N LYS A 298 -10.70 10.63 -62.95
CA LYS A 298 -11.45 10.55 -61.70
C LYS A 298 -11.86 11.92 -61.14
N LEU A 299 -11.10 12.97 -61.41
CA LEU A 299 -11.42 14.34 -60.99
C LEU A 299 -12.67 14.88 -61.70
N ASN A 300 -12.81 14.60 -63.00
CA ASN A 300 -13.99 14.83 -63.84
C ASN A 300 -14.74 16.18 -63.63
N ASN A 301 -14.00 17.25 -63.35
CA ASN A 301 -14.56 18.59 -63.06
C ASN A 301 -14.26 19.62 -64.16
N GLY A 302 -13.62 19.21 -65.25
CA GLY A 302 -13.33 20.06 -66.41
C GLY A 302 -12.19 21.07 -66.22
N LEU A 303 -11.49 21.05 -65.08
CA LEU A 303 -10.40 21.97 -64.75
C LEU A 303 -9.04 21.45 -65.22
N SER A 304 -8.16 22.35 -65.65
CA SER A 304 -6.74 22.02 -65.88
C SER A 304 -6.00 21.80 -64.57
N THR A 305 -4.85 21.09 -64.60
CA THR A 305 -3.98 20.89 -63.44
C THR A 305 -3.60 22.20 -62.74
N LEU A 306 -3.33 23.27 -63.52
CA LEU A 306 -2.96 24.58 -62.97
C LEU A 306 -4.14 25.29 -62.29
N GLU A 307 -5.33 25.22 -62.89
CA GLU A 307 -6.55 25.77 -62.31
C GLU A 307 -6.93 25.01 -61.03
N GLN A 308 -6.89 23.68 -61.06
CA GLN A 308 -7.11 22.85 -59.90
C GLN A 308 -6.12 23.18 -58.78
N PHE A 309 -4.83 23.34 -59.10
CA PHE A 309 -3.82 23.75 -58.12
C PHE A 309 -4.14 25.13 -57.54
N GLY A 310 -4.56 26.08 -58.38
CA GLY A 310 -5.00 27.41 -57.95
C GLY A 310 -6.19 27.36 -56.99
N ILE A 311 -7.18 26.50 -57.25
CA ILE A 311 -8.35 26.31 -56.39
C ILE A 311 -7.96 25.64 -55.06
N GLN A 312 -7.10 24.62 -55.10
CA GLN A 312 -6.60 23.97 -53.88
C GLN A 312 -5.80 24.95 -53.00
N ALA A 313 -4.92 25.75 -53.61
CA ALA A 313 -4.18 26.80 -52.92
C ALA A 313 -5.11 27.89 -52.36
N LEU A 314 -6.14 28.28 -53.10
CA LEU A 314 -7.15 29.23 -52.63
C LEU A 314 -7.89 28.68 -51.41
N GLY A 315 -8.29 27.41 -51.42
CA GLY A 315 -8.93 26.76 -50.28
C GLY A 315 -8.02 26.72 -49.05
N VAL A 316 -6.78 26.26 -49.20
CA VAL A 316 -5.78 26.24 -48.13
C VAL A 316 -5.59 27.63 -47.51
N VAL A 317 -5.41 28.67 -48.33
CA VAL A 317 -5.18 30.03 -47.86
C VAL A 317 -6.43 30.61 -47.20
N SER A 318 -7.61 30.47 -47.81
CA SER A 318 -8.85 31.06 -47.32
C SER A 318 -9.27 30.43 -45.98
N ILE A 319 -9.20 29.10 -45.90
CA ILE A 319 -9.47 28.36 -44.67
C ILE A 319 -8.42 28.70 -43.62
N GLY A 320 -7.14 28.71 -43.99
CA GLY A 320 -6.06 29.01 -43.05
C GLY A 320 -6.14 30.40 -42.46
N VAL A 321 -6.40 31.42 -43.28
CA VAL A 321 -6.60 32.80 -42.83
C VAL A 321 -7.80 32.88 -41.87
N TYR A 322 -8.92 32.26 -42.22
CA TYR A 322 -10.10 32.26 -41.36
C TYR A 322 -9.84 31.59 -40.00
N CYS A 323 -9.34 30.35 -40.02
CA CYS A 323 -9.05 29.58 -38.80
C CYS A 323 -8.05 30.29 -37.90
N PHE A 324 -6.94 30.80 -38.47
CA PHE A 324 -5.92 31.48 -37.70
C PHE A 324 -6.44 32.81 -37.14
N VAL A 325 -7.10 33.65 -37.95
CA VAL A 325 -7.58 34.97 -37.50
C VAL A 325 -8.66 34.84 -36.45
N VAL A 326 -9.68 34.00 -36.68
CA VAL A 326 -10.77 33.79 -35.73
C VAL A 326 -10.26 33.13 -34.46
N GLY A 327 -9.46 32.06 -34.58
CA GLY A 327 -8.85 31.37 -33.44
C GLY A 327 -7.97 32.29 -32.61
N TYR A 328 -7.06 33.03 -33.25
CA TYR A 328 -6.16 33.97 -32.58
C TYR A 328 -6.94 35.10 -31.89
N ALA A 329 -7.89 35.73 -32.58
CA ALA A 329 -8.69 36.82 -32.01
C ALA A 329 -9.50 36.35 -30.79
N ALA A 330 -10.13 35.18 -30.89
CA ALA A 330 -10.92 34.61 -29.81
C ALA A 330 -10.04 34.25 -28.60
N MET A 331 -8.92 33.55 -28.81
CA MET A 331 -7.99 33.21 -27.73
C MET A 331 -7.35 34.45 -27.11
N TRP A 332 -7.00 35.46 -27.90
CA TRP A 332 -6.44 36.71 -27.39
C TRP A 332 -7.43 37.45 -26.50
N LEU A 333 -8.71 37.50 -26.89
CA LEU A 333 -9.78 38.10 -26.09
C LEU A 333 -10.02 37.29 -24.80
N LEU A 334 -10.08 35.96 -24.92
CA LEU A 334 -10.27 35.06 -23.78
C LEU A 334 -9.14 35.18 -22.77
N ASN A 335 -7.90 35.26 -23.23
CA ASN A 335 -6.72 35.36 -22.36
C ASN A 335 -6.71 36.65 -21.50
N ARG A 336 -7.54 37.65 -21.83
CA ARG A 336 -7.74 38.85 -21.00
C ARG A 336 -8.74 38.64 -19.86
N VAL A 337 -9.68 37.73 -20.04
CA VAL A 337 -10.75 37.44 -19.06
C VAL A 337 -10.37 36.25 -18.18
N MET A 338 -9.73 35.25 -18.76
CA MET A 338 -9.31 34.02 -18.11
C MET A 338 -7.92 33.63 -18.61
N PRO A 339 -6.93 33.41 -17.72
CA PRO A 339 -5.59 33.02 -18.13
C PRO A 339 -5.64 31.65 -18.81
N LEU A 340 -5.24 31.62 -20.09
CA LEU A 340 -5.16 30.38 -20.85
C LEU A 340 -3.93 29.56 -20.48
N ARG A 341 -2.84 30.22 -20.08
CA ARG A 341 -1.60 29.56 -19.63
C ARG A 341 -1.69 29.22 -18.14
N ALA A 342 -1.27 28.02 -17.77
CA ALA A 342 -1.07 27.63 -16.39
C ALA A 342 -0.01 28.51 -15.70
N SER A 343 -0.12 28.68 -14.38
CA SER A 343 0.91 29.43 -13.65
C SER A 343 2.24 28.69 -13.64
N ARG A 344 3.34 29.41 -13.40
CA ARG A 344 4.69 28.84 -13.36
C ARG A 344 4.80 27.67 -12.38
N GLU A 345 4.23 27.83 -11.19
CA GLU A 345 4.23 26.79 -10.16
C GLU A 345 3.46 25.54 -10.62
N GLN A 346 2.32 25.72 -11.29
CA GLN A 346 1.53 24.59 -11.81
C GLN A 346 2.23 23.87 -12.98
N GLU A 347 2.96 24.61 -13.81
CA GLU A 347 3.76 24.04 -14.91
C GLU A 347 4.99 23.26 -14.34
N GLU A 348 5.62 23.76 -13.27
CA GLU A 348 6.71 23.07 -12.56
C GLU A 348 6.21 21.83 -11.78
N GLN A 349 5.02 21.89 -11.17
CA GLN A 349 4.38 20.75 -10.49
C GLN A 349 3.82 19.70 -11.47
N GLY A 350 3.54 20.10 -12.71
CA GLY A 350 2.84 19.30 -13.70
C GLY A 350 1.31 19.45 -13.58
N LEU A 351 0.65 19.72 -14.72
CA LEU A 351 -0.79 20.03 -14.75
C LEU A 351 -1.70 18.91 -14.26
N ASN A 352 -1.27 17.64 -14.33
CA ASN A 352 -2.07 16.53 -13.79
C ASN A 352 -2.22 16.66 -12.26
N VAL A 353 -1.15 17.07 -11.58
CA VAL A 353 -1.15 17.30 -10.12
C VAL A 353 -1.90 18.59 -9.81
N ALA A 354 -1.56 19.67 -10.51
CA ALA A 354 -2.08 21.01 -10.24
C ALA A 354 -3.59 21.18 -10.52
N GLU A 355 -4.12 20.57 -11.58
CA GLU A 355 -5.52 20.76 -11.99
C GLU A 355 -6.43 19.63 -11.52
N HIS A 356 -5.90 18.40 -11.44
CA HIS A 356 -6.71 17.21 -11.19
C HIS A 356 -6.39 16.52 -9.87
N LYS A 357 -5.47 17.08 -9.06
CA LYS A 357 -4.98 16.47 -7.81
C LYS A 357 -4.51 15.03 -8.01
N ALA A 358 -4.10 14.69 -9.24
CA ALA A 358 -3.57 13.37 -9.53
C ALA A 358 -2.15 13.35 -8.98
N THR A 359 -1.96 12.83 -7.77
CA THR A 359 -0.63 12.68 -7.21
C THR A 359 0.05 11.50 -7.89
N THR A 360 1.33 11.69 -8.21
CA THR A 360 2.21 10.58 -8.57
C THR A 360 3.05 10.28 -7.34
N GLU A 361 3.41 9.02 -7.14
CA GLU A 361 4.24 8.57 -6.02
C GLU A 361 5.50 9.43 -5.83
N LEU A 362 6.14 9.88 -6.92
CA LEU A 362 7.32 10.76 -6.88
C LEU A 362 7.04 12.10 -6.21
N PHE A 363 5.86 12.65 -6.46
CA PHE A 363 5.43 13.93 -5.92
C PHE A 363 5.15 13.82 -4.42
N ASP A 364 4.51 12.73 -4.00
CA ASP A 364 4.22 12.46 -2.59
C ASP A 364 5.51 12.26 -1.79
N LEU A 365 6.49 11.56 -2.37
CA LEU A 365 7.84 11.42 -1.82
C LEU A 365 8.54 12.78 -1.66
N LEU A 366 8.63 13.57 -2.74
CA LEU A 366 9.32 14.87 -2.72
C LEU A 366 8.66 15.86 -1.74
N THR A 367 7.33 15.87 -1.67
CA THR A 367 6.58 16.70 -0.74
C THR A 367 6.89 16.32 0.71
N SER A 368 6.96 15.02 0.99
CA SER A 368 7.31 14.51 2.31
C SER A 368 8.75 14.86 2.70
N MET A 369 9.72 14.73 1.77
CA MET A 369 11.11 15.13 1.99
C MET A 369 11.26 16.63 2.24
N GLN A 370 10.54 17.46 1.48
CA GLN A 370 10.54 18.92 1.63
C GLN A 370 9.94 19.33 3.00
N TYR A 371 8.89 18.63 3.44
CA TYR A 371 8.29 18.85 4.77
C TYR A 371 9.31 18.58 5.88
N GLN A 372 10.01 17.44 5.83
CA GLN A 372 11.04 17.09 6.81
C GLN A 372 12.19 18.11 6.83
N GLN A 373 12.65 18.54 5.65
CA GLN A 373 13.69 19.56 5.54
C GLN A 373 13.28 20.89 6.19
N ASN A 374 12.05 21.36 5.93
CA ASN A 374 11.57 22.65 6.42
C ASN A 374 11.31 22.65 7.93
N HIS A 375 10.90 21.51 8.50
CA HIS A 375 10.55 21.39 9.91
C HIS A 375 11.66 20.79 10.78
N ALA A 376 12.76 20.32 10.17
CA ALA A 376 13.84 19.59 10.82
C ALA A 376 13.35 18.37 11.64
N ASP A 377 12.21 17.80 11.24
CA ASP A 377 11.61 16.62 11.83
C ASP A 377 11.87 15.42 10.94
N PHE A 378 12.78 14.56 11.39
CA PHE A 378 13.17 13.31 10.72
C PHE A 378 12.68 12.07 11.48
N SER A 379 11.74 12.25 12.42
CA SER A 379 11.22 11.17 13.25
C SER A 379 10.30 10.22 12.49
N THR A 380 9.69 10.70 11.42
CA THR A 380 8.78 9.94 10.57
C THR A 380 9.49 9.56 9.27
N PRO A 381 9.38 8.32 8.78
CA PRO A 381 9.89 7.97 7.46
C PRO A 381 9.02 8.62 6.38
N VAL A 382 9.62 8.97 5.24
CA VAL A 382 8.83 9.35 4.06
C VAL A 382 8.10 8.11 3.53
N PRO A 383 6.88 8.26 2.98
CA PRO A 383 6.08 7.13 2.49
C PRO A 383 6.84 6.36 1.42
N GLU A 384 6.83 5.03 1.56
CA GLU A 384 7.49 4.11 0.65
C GLU A 384 6.44 3.36 -0.15
N GLU A 385 6.35 3.66 -1.45
CA GLU A 385 5.44 2.98 -2.37
C GLU A 385 6.06 1.65 -2.85
N PRO A 386 5.48 0.49 -2.54
CA PRO A 386 6.07 -0.79 -2.89
C PRO A 386 6.20 -0.97 -4.41
N PHE A 387 7.30 -1.61 -4.84
CA PHE A 387 7.53 -2.02 -6.24
C PHE A 387 7.76 -0.89 -7.25
N THR A 388 8.04 0.34 -6.80
CA THR A 388 8.32 1.45 -7.71
C THR A 388 9.72 2.01 -7.53
N GLU A 389 10.30 2.58 -8.59
CA GLU A 389 11.61 3.23 -8.53
C GLU A 389 11.63 4.35 -7.47
N VAL A 390 10.49 5.03 -7.31
CA VAL A 390 10.27 6.05 -6.28
C VAL A 390 10.29 5.43 -4.89
N GLY A 391 9.60 4.30 -4.67
CA GLY A 391 9.67 3.57 -3.43
C GLY A 391 11.08 3.10 -3.07
N GLN A 392 11.87 2.67 -4.05
CA GLN A 392 13.28 2.34 -3.81
C GLN A 392 14.09 3.55 -3.35
N ILE A 393 13.83 4.73 -3.92
CA ILE A 393 14.45 6.00 -3.49
C ILE A 393 14.00 6.36 -2.08
N ALA A 394 12.69 6.26 -1.77
CA ALA A 394 12.12 6.49 -0.44
C ALA A 394 12.77 5.58 0.61
N ARG A 395 12.88 4.27 0.30
CA ARG A 395 13.56 3.28 1.15
C ARG A 395 15.02 3.65 1.42
N LYS A 396 15.76 4.04 0.37
CA LYS A 396 17.17 4.43 0.51
C LYS A 396 17.33 5.71 1.31
N TYR A 397 16.44 6.68 1.10
CA TYR A 397 16.41 7.91 1.88
C TYR A 397 16.12 7.64 3.36
N ASN A 398 15.10 6.83 3.67
CA ASN A 398 14.76 6.41 5.03
C ASN A 398 15.95 5.70 5.70
N GLN A 399 16.66 4.81 5.00
CA GLN A 399 17.88 4.17 5.50
C GLN A 399 19.00 5.17 5.84
N VAL A 400 19.18 6.21 5.02
CA VAL A 400 20.17 7.27 5.27
C VAL A 400 19.77 8.10 6.49
N ILE A 401 18.50 8.50 6.58
CA ILE A 401 17.99 9.27 7.71
C ILE A 401 18.11 8.49 9.02
N GLU A 402 17.73 7.21 9.03
CA GLU A 402 17.89 6.33 10.17
C GLU A 402 19.36 6.21 10.59
N ARG A 403 20.27 6.06 9.61
CA ARG A 403 21.71 5.98 9.88
C ARG A 403 22.23 7.28 10.50
N VAL A 404 21.89 8.43 9.95
CA VAL A 404 22.29 9.75 10.48
C VAL A 404 21.74 9.96 11.90
N SER A 405 20.47 9.63 12.13
CA SER A 405 19.82 9.72 13.45
C SER A 405 20.53 8.84 14.49
N SER A 406 20.89 7.61 14.10
CA SER A 406 21.63 6.69 14.98
C SER A 406 23.05 7.19 15.32
N GLU A 407 23.77 7.79 14.36
CA GLU A 407 25.11 8.34 14.61
C GLU A 407 25.08 9.58 15.50
N ILE A 408 24.09 10.46 15.33
CA ILE A 408 23.88 11.61 16.22
C ILE A 408 23.63 11.12 17.66
N THR A 409 22.74 10.13 17.82
CA THR A 409 22.43 9.53 19.12
C THR A 409 23.68 8.91 19.77
N GLN A 410 24.46 8.14 19.01
CA GLN A 410 25.70 7.53 19.51
C GLN A 410 26.76 8.57 19.93
N ARG A 411 26.91 9.65 19.16
CA ARG A 411 27.83 10.74 19.49
C ARG A 411 27.40 11.43 20.79
N ASP A 412 26.12 11.73 20.94
CA ASP A 412 25.58 12.43 22.09
C ASP A 412 25.67 11.55 23.36
N ASP A 413 25.43 10.24 23.23
CA ASP A 413 25.68 9.23 24.28
C ASP A 413 27.15 9.15 24.69
N ALA A 414 28.09 9.14 23.73
CA ALA A 414 29.51 9.10 24.03
C ALA A 414 29.97 10.38 24.76
N LEU A 415 29.42 11.52 24.38
CA LEU A 415 29.68 12.82 24.99
C LEU A 415 29.09 12.91 26.41
N MET A 416 27.91 12.32 26.64
CA MET A 416 27.36 12.12 27.98
C MET A 416 28.24 11.21 28.83
N ARG A 417 28.65 10.03 28.34
CA ARG A 417 29.51 9.09 29.08
C ARG A 417 30.87 9.68 29.45
N PHE A 418 31.45 10.50 28.58
CA PHE A 418 32.70 11.21 28.87
C PHE A 418 32.52 12.22 30.01
N LYS A 419 31.46 13.05 29.95
CA LYS A 419 31.10 13.99 31.04
C LYS A 419 30.77 13.26 32.34
N GLU A 420 30.04 12.15 32.24
CA GLU A 420 29.72 11.29 33.39
C GLU A 420 30.98 10.69 34.00
N SER A 421 32.00 10.30 33.25
CA SER A 421 33.26 9.75 33.81
C SER A 421 34.02 10.76 34.67
N GLU A 422 34.13 12.01 34.22
CA GLU A 422 34.79 13.10 34.97
C GLU A 422 33.96 13.53 36.20
N ILE A 423 32.64 13.68 36.02
CA ILE A 423 31.73 13.89 37.14
C ILE A 423 31.78 12.71 38.09
N ARG A 424 31.92 11.47 37.60
CA ARG A 424 31.96 10.24 38.39
C ARG A 424 33.24 10.11 39.19
N LYS A 425 34.42 10.58 38.76
CA LYS A 425 35.61 10.61 39.64
C LYS A 425 35.44 11.56 40.82
N SER A 426 35.00 12.79 40.56
CA SER A 426 34.73 13.78 41.60
C SER A 426 33.52 13.39 42.46
N ALA A 427 32.51 12.77 41.87
CA ALA A 427 31.37 12.21 42.56
C ALA A 427 31.78 10.99 43.38
N ILE A 428 32.62 10.05 42.92
CA ILE A 428 33.06 8.89 43.72
C ILE A 428 33.75 9.33 45.01
N LEU A 429 34.62 10.34 44.97
CA LEU A 429 35.26 10.89 46.17
C LEU A 429 34.26 11.64 47.08
N ASN A 430 33.33 12.40 46.50
CA ASN A 430 32.29 13.16 47.23
C ASN A 430 31.05 12.35 47.62
N SER A 431 30.84 11.19 47.02
CA SER A 431 29.74 10.22 47.22
C SER A 431 30.21 9.02 48.02
N SER A 432 31.52 8.90 48.29
CA SER A 432 32.03 7.96 49.28
C SER A 432 31.26 8.20 50.58
N MET A 433 30.53 7.19 51.04
CA MET A 433 29.77 7.28 52.28
C MET A 433 30.67 7.24 53.52
N ASP A 434 31.85 6.63 53.37
CA ASP A 434 32.88 6.63 54.40
C ASP A 434 33.69 7.92 54.26
N CYS A 435 34.01 8.55 55.39
CA CYS A 435 34.86 9.74 55.41
C CYS A 435 36.25 9.33 54.94
N ILE A 436 36.78 10.03 53.95
CA ILE A 436 38.13 9.84 53.45
C ILE A 436 38.93 11.06 53.88
N VAL A 437 39.92 10.81 54.74
CA VAL A 437 40.83 11.83 55.21
C VAL A 437 42.25 11.38 54.91
N THR A 438 42.98 12.11 54.09
CA THR A 438 44.38 11.82 53.82
C THR A 438 45.25 12.75 54.66
N ILE A 439 46.20 12.18 55.39
CA ILE A 439 47.17 12.90 56.21
C ILE A 439 48.59 12.62 55.75
N ASP A 440 49.49 13.58 55.98
CA ASP A 440 50.92 13.38 55.82
C ASP A 440 51.54 12.57 56.99
N ARG A 441 52.85 12.33 56.92
CA ARG A 441 53.64 11.64 57.97
C ARG A 441 53.70 12.38 59.32
N TYR A 442 53.29 13.65 59.38
CA TYR A 442 53.28 14.48 60.58
C TYR A 442 51.88 14.66 61.17
N GLY A 443 50.83 14.21 60.48
CA GLY A 443 49.44 14.28 60.92
C GLY A 443 48.62 15.39 60.27
N SER A 444 49.23 16.18 59.37
CA SER A 444 48.58 17.30 58.70
C SER A 444 47.59 16.81 57.64
N VAL A 445 46.37 17.33 57.64
CA VAL A 445 45.33 16.94 56.68
C VAL A 445 45.62 17.48 55.27
N ILE A 446 45.83 16.58 54.33
CA ILE A 446 46.04 16.87 52.90
C ILE A 446 44.71 16.91 52.16
N GLU A 447 43.87 15.90 52.38
CA GLU A 447 42.59 15.72 51.70
C GLU A 447 41.48 15.42 52.71
N PHE A 448 40.29 16.00 52.48
CA PHE A 448 39.16 15.90 53.40
C PHE A 448 37.87 15.94 52.59
N ASN A 449 37.31 14.76 52.31
CA ASN A 449 36.17 14.67 51.39
C ASN A 449 34.87 15.21 52.02
N LEU A 450 33.85 15.43 51.20
CA LEU A 450 32.56 15.97 51.65
C LEU A 450 31.88 15.14 52.75
N ALA A 451 32.10 13.82 52.78
CA ALA A 451 31.61 12.96 53.85
C ALA A 451 32.31 13.22 55.18
N ALA A 452 33.63 13.51 55.16
CA ALA A 452 34.37 13.97 56.32
C ALA A 452 33.88 15.35 56.80
N GLU A 453 33.60 16.29 55.89
CA GLU A 453 33.06 17.61 56.24
C GLU A 453 31.72 17.49 56.99
N ARG A 454 30.80 16.68 56.45
CA ARG A 454 29.50 16.42 57.07
C ARG A 454 29.61 15.67 58.40
N THR A 455 30.52 14.71 58.48
CA THR A 455 30.65 13.85 59.67
C THR A 455 31.36 14.58 60.79
N PHE A 456 32.43 15.32 60.54
CA PHE A 456 33.14 16.05 61.59
C PHE A 456 32.57 17.44 61.85
N GLY A 457 31.74 17.97 60.95
CA GLY A 457 30.98 19.22 61.12
C GLY A 457 31.75 20.48 60.74
N CYS A 458 32.90 20.35 60.08
CA CYS A 458 33.83 21.42 59.71
C CYS A 458 34.16 21.33 58.21
N LEU A 459 34.48 22.45 57.56
CA LEU A 459 34.82 22.47 56.14
C LEU A 459 36.29 22.10 55.89
N LYS A 460 36.59 21.45 54.77
CA LYS A 460 37.93 21.07 54.29
C LYS A 460 38.89 22.25 54.34
N LYS A 461 38.43 23.43 53.90
CA LYS A 461 39.21 24.67 53.91
C LYS A 461 39.68 25.11 55.30
N GLN A 462 39.00 24.69 56.36
CA GLN A 462 39.32 25.05 57.75
C GLN A 462 40.30 24.06 58.40
N VAL A 463 40.46 22.86 57.83
CA VAL A 463 41.22 21.75 58.44
C VAL A 463 42.41 21.34 57.58
N GLN A 464 42.47 21.77 56.33
CA GLN A 464 43.59 21.47 55.42
C GLN A 464 44.88 22.09 55.95
N GLY A 465 45.90 21.26 56.15
CA GLY A 465 47.17 21.64 56.77
C GLY A 465 47.20 21.60 58.31
N GLU A 466 46.05 21.42 58.97
CA GLU A 466 45.95 21.28 60.43
C GLU A 466 46.16 19.82 60.87
N ASP A 467 46.52 19.61 62.15
CA ASP A 467 46.75 18.27 62.70
C ASP A 467 45.43 17.53 63.01
N PHE A 468 45.22 16.41 62.32
CA PHE A 468 44.04 15.55 62.46
C PHE A 468 43.86 15.02 63.90
N ILE A 469 44.95 14.67 64.59
CA ILE A 469 44.91 14.05 65.92
C ILE A 469 44.42 15.06 66.96
N THR A 470 44.91 16.30 66.88
CA THR A 470 44.49 17.37 67.78
C THR A 470 43.03 17.78 67.58
N LEU A 471 42.50 17.67 66.38
CA LEU A 471 41.14 18.10 66.06
C LEU A 471 40.07 17.04 66.39
N PHE A 472 40.26 15.78 65.98
CA PHE A 472 39.16 14.80 65.93
C PHE A 472 39.30 13.60 66.86
N ILE A 473 40.46 13.45 67.52
CA ILE A 473 40.67 12.42 68.55
C ILE A 473 40.36 13.00 69.93
N VAL A 474 39.62 12.24 70.74
CA VAL A 474 39.26 12.61 72.11
C VAL A 474 40.53 12.78 72.95
N LYS A 475 40.61 13.82 73.78
CA LYS A 475 41.82 14.22 74.53
C LYS A 475 42.59 13.07 75.21
N LYS A 476 41.87 12.11 75.81
CA LYS A 476 42.47 10.97 76.52
C LYS A 476 43.26 10.00 75.62
N ASP A 477 42.98 9.98 74.32
CA ASP A 477 43.53 9.00 73.37
C ASP A 477 44.58 9.62 72.41
N ARG A 478 44.80 10.94 72.45
CA ARG A 478 45.68 11.65 71.50
C ARG A 478 47.14 11.21 71.52
N GLN A 479 47.72 11.06 72.71
CA GLN A 479 49.11 10.64 72.88
C GLN A 479 49.35 9.26 72.27
N LYS A 480 48.42 8.34 72.53
CA LYS A 480 48.42 6.96 72.01
C LYS A 480 48.37 6.90 70.48
N ILE A 481 47.56 7.76 69.86
CA ILE A 481 47.45 7.82 68.39
C ILE A 481 48.65 8.51 67.74
N SER A 482 49.24 9.52 68.40
CA SER A 482 50.46 10.19 67.92
C SER A 482 51.65 9.23 67.88
N GLU A 483 51.82 8.40 68.91
CA GLU A 483 52.84 7.34 68.96
C GLU A 483 52.61 6.28 67.86
N SER A 484 51.35 6.01 67.52
CA SER A 484 50.98 5.11 66.43
C SER A 484 51.35 5.70 65.07
N LEU A 485 51.10 7.00 64.83
CA LEU A 485 51.51 7.67 63.59
C LEU A 485 53.05 7.74 63.44
N MET A 486 53.79 8.04 64.51
CA MET A 486 55.27 8.08 64.48
C MET A 486 55.90 6.72 64.15
N SER A 487 55.23 5.62 64.50
CA SER A 487 55.62 4.26 64.11
C SER A 487 55.01 3.81 62.78
N GLY A 488 54.38 4.70 62.02
CA GLY A 488 53.74 4.39 60.74
C GLY A 488 52.56 3.42 60.87
N PHE A 489 51.84 3.47 61.99
CA PHE A 489 50.72 2.61 62.38
C PHE A 489 51.07 1.11 62.47
N SER A 490 52.32 0.80 62.82
CA SER A 490 52.84 -0.57 62.94
C SER A 490 52.91 -1.12 64.38
N SER A 491 52.72 -0.26 65.40
CA SER A 491 52.69 -0.66 66.82
C SER A 491 51.29 -1.10 67.29
N SER A 492 51.22 -2.09 68.19
CA SER A 492 49.96 -2.67 68.71
C SER A 492 49.24 -1.79 69.74
N ASN A 493 49.86 -0.69 70.18
CA ASN A 493 49.32 0.18 71.21
C ASN A 493 48.45 1.33 70.67
N GLY A 494 47.77 1.20 69.52
CA GLY A 494 46.86 2.24 69.01
C GLY A 494 46.13 1.86 67.72
N LEU A 495 46.11 2.75 66.72
CA LEU A 495 45.52 2.44 65.40
C LEU A 495 46.52 1.64 64.56
N ILE A 496 46.03 0.60 63.88
CA ILE A 496 46.87 -0.33 63.12
C ILE A 496 46.56 -0.22 61.62
N LEU A 497 47.61 -0.18 60.80
CA LEU A 497 47.53 -0.17 59.34
C LEU A 497 46.82 -1.44 58.81
N ASN A 498 46.05 -1.31 57.73
CA ASN A 498 45.35 -2.40 57.05
C ASN A 498 44.41 -3.23 57.94
N ARG A 499 43.92 -2.66 59.04
CA ARG A 499 42.87 -3.25 59.89
C ARG A 499 41.74 -2.25 60.12
N ARG A 500 40.56 -2.79 60.42
CA ARG A 500 39.41 -2.01 60.89
C ARG A 500 39.53 -1.81 62.39
N ASN A 501 39.63 -0.56 62.81
CA ASN A 501 39.82 -0.18 64.19
C ASN A 501 38.51 0.44 64.69
N PRO A 502 37.70 -0.27 65.49
CA PRO A 502 36.54 0.33 66.12
C PRO A 502 37.02 1.40 67.11
N PHE A 503 36.49 2.61 66.97
CA PHE A 503 36.97 3.76 67.73
C PHE A 503 35.85 4.76 68.03
N ARG A 504 36.13 5.70 68.94
CA ARG A 504 35.22 6.82 69.21
C ARG A 504 35.90 8.10 68.77
N LEU A 505 35.29 8.74 67.79
CA LEU A 505 35.76 10.01 67.25
C LEU A 505 34.89 11.15 67.76
N GLN A 506 35.44 12.35 67.67
CA GLN A 506 34.80 13.57 68.12
C GLN A 506 34.62 14.52 66.95
N ARG A 507 33.45 15.14 66.86
CA ARG A 507 33.14 16.21 65.89
C ARG A 507 33.68 17.54 66.43
N GLU A 508 33.77 18.57 65.59
CA GLU A 508 34.17 19.93 65.98
C GLU A 508 33.33 20.47 67.15
N SER A 509 32.04 20.12 67.19
CA SER A 509 31.10 20.43 68.29
C SER A 509 31.37 19.72 69.63
N ASN A 510 32.50 19.02 69.75
CA ASN A 510 32.87 18.17 70.88
C ASN A 510 31.92 16.98 71.16
N ARG A 511 30.98 16.64 70.28
CA ARG A 511 30.12 15.45 70.42
C ARG A 511 30.83 14.19 69.91
N SER A 512 30.79 13.11 70.70
CA SER A 512 31.37 11.83 70.32
C SER A 512 30.39 10.96 69.52
N PHE A 513 30.89 10.21 68.54
CA PHE A 513 30.12 9.24 67.76
C PHE A 513 30.91 7.93 67.59
N PRO A 514 30.23 6.77 67.47
CA PRO A 514 30.89 5.51 67.18
C PRO A 514 31.36 5.47 65.73
N ALA A 515 32.63 5.14 65.52
CA ALA A 515 33.24 5.09 64.20
C ALA A 515 34.07 3.82 64.02
N GLU A 516 34.22 3.36 62.79
CA GLU A 516 35.19 2.35 62.40
C GLU A 516 36.25 3.01 61.50
N ILE A 517 37.54 2.87 61.83
CA ILE A 517 38.65 3.51 61.11
C ILE A 517 39.54 2.45 60.47
N ALA A 518 39.68 2.49 59.14
CA ALA A 518 40.65 1.71 58.39
C ALA A 518 41.74 2.63 57.80
N ILE A 519 43.00 2.25 57.92
CA ILE A 519 44.14 3.08 57.50
C ILE A 519 44.92 2.36 56.40
N THR A 520 45.15 3.04 55.29
CA THR A 520 45.97 2.58 54.16
C THR A 520 47.12 3.55 53.92
N ARG A 521 48.23 3.07 53.36
CA ARG A 521 49.39 3.89 52.99
C ARG A 521 49.53 3.94 51.48
N ALA A 522 49.77 5.12 50.93
CA ALA A 522 50.11 5.31 49.53
C ALA A 522 51.54 5.84 49.43
N ASP A 523 52.41 5.09 48.75
CA ASP A 523 53.79 5.49 48.48
C ASP A 523 53.84 6.06 47.06
N LYS A 524 54.26 7.31 46.89
CA LYS A 524 54.51 7.91 45.56
C LYS A 524 55.84 7.37 45.03
N GLU A 525 55.85 6.85 43.79
CA GLU A 525 57.09 6.47 43.12
C GLU A 525 58.06 7.67 43.12
N ASN A 526 59.20 7.51 43.80
CA ASN A 526 60.33 8.45 43.92
C ASN A 526 60.25 9.65 44.89
N SER A 527 59.56 9.56 46.04
CA SER A 527 59.80 10.53 47.14
C SER A 527 59.68 9.92 48.55
N ALA A 528 60.38 10.49 49.54
CA ALA A 528 60.39 10.05 50.94
C ALA A 528 59.15 10.50 51.76
N ASP A 529 58.08 10.93 51.09
CA ASP A 529 56.82 11.37 51.70
C ASP A 529 55.75 10.29 51.55
N SER A 530 55.59 9.48 52.60
CA SER A 530 54.46 8.55 52.71
C SER A 530 53.21 9.30 53.18
N GLU A 531 52.11 9.11 52.46
CA GLU A 531 50.78 9.62 52.81
C GLU A 531 49.90 8.49 53.36
N TYR A 532 49.09 8.80 54.36
CA TYR A 532 48.16 7.85 54.97
C TYR A 532 46.72 8.26 54.68
N THR A 533 45.93 7.34 54.14
CA THR A 533 44.51 7.56 53.91
C THR A 533 43.69 6.84 54.98
N LEU A 534 42.91 7.62 55.74
CA LEU A 534 42.00 7.18 56.78
C LEU A 534 40.60 7.06 56.17
N HIS A 535 40.06 5.85 56.18
CA HIS A 535 38.67 5.56 55.83
C HIS A 535 37.87 5.40 57.13
N ILE A 536 36.96 6.34 57.40
CA ILE A 536 36.23 6.44 58.67
C ILE A 536 34.73 6.29 58.40
N ARG A 537 34.13 5.22 58.92
CA ARG A 537 32.69 4.96 58.80
C ARG A 537 31.94 5.39 60.06
N ASP A 538 30.94 6.26 59.92
CA ASP A 538 29.97 6.57 60.99
C ASP A 538 28.87 5.51 61.04
N MET A 539 28.88 4.67 62.08
CA MET A 539 27.98 3.52 62.21
C MET A 539 26.56 3.90 62.67
N THR A 540 26.19 5.19 62.67
CA THR A 540 24.89 5.66 63.15
C THR A 540 23.72 5.27 62.21
N ARG A 541 23.97 5.12 60.90
CA ARG A 541 22.93 4.93 59.87
C ARG A 541 22.64 3.45 59.54
N GLU A 542 23.61 2.55 59.55
CA GLU A 542 23.35 1.10 59.35
C GLU A 542 22.30 0.57 60.34
N VAL A 543 22.36 1.05 61.59
CA VAL A 543 21.38 0.74 62.64
C VAL A 543 19.95 1.19 62.26
N LYS A 544 19.80 2.24 61.44
CA LYS A 544 18.50 2.74 60.93
C LYS A 544 18.08 2.13 59.58
N MET A 545 19.04 1.74 58.73
CA MET A 545 18.82 1.23 57.36
C MET A 545 18.12 -0.14 57.32
N GLN A 546 18.34 -0.99 58.33
CA GLN A 546 17.63 -2.27 58.49
C GLN A 546 16.09 -2.13 58.46
N GLN A 547 15.55 -0.99 58.88
CA GLN A 547 14.10 -0.75 58.86
C GLN A 547 13.55 -0.39 57.46
N ARG A 548 14.38 0.12 56.55
CA ARG A 548 13.96 0.61 55.22
C ARG A 548 13.98 -0.47 54.13
N LEU A 549 14.85 -1.46 54.27
CA LEU A 549 14.93 -2.65 53.38
C LEU A 549 13.61 -3.42 53.29
N LYS A 550 12.79 -3.39 54.36
CA LYS A 550 11.48 -4.05 54.41
C LYS A 550 10.43 -3.46 53.46
N SER A 551 10.61 -2.20 53.02
CA SER A 551 9.66 -1.50 52.13
C SER A 551 9.91 -1.74 50.63
N LEU A 552 11.13 -2.11 50.22
CA LEU A 552 11.49 -2.30 48.80
C LEU A 552 11.18 -3.71 48.27
N ALA A 553 10.88 -4.66 49.14
CA ALA A 553 10.61 -6.05 48.75
C ALA A 553 9.17 -6.29 48.24
N TYR A 554 8.22 -5.41 48.56
CA TYR A 554 6.78 -5.70 48.46
C TYR A 554 5.97 -4.74 47.56
N SER A 555 6.59 -3.77 46.89
CA SER A 555 5.91 -2.76 46.09
C SER A 555 6.47 -2.67 44.67
N ASP A 556 5.60 -2.37 43.70
CA ASP A 556 5.97 -2.08 42.31
C ASP A 556 6.56 -0.66 42.20
N PRO A 557 7.77 -0.49 41.63
CA PRO A 557 8.46 0.79 41.64
C PRO A 557 7.84 1.84 40.70
N LEU A 558 7.07 1.42 39.68
CA LEU A 558 6.44 2.34 38.73
C LEU A 558 5.12 2.89 39.30
N THR A 559 4.23 1.99 39.71
CA THR A 559 2.85 2.34 40.08
C THR A 559 2.66 2.60 41.57
N GLY A 560 3.60 2.17 42.41
CA GLY A 560 3.50 2.25 43.87
C GLY A 560 2.50 1.26 44.49
N LEU A 561 1.82 0.44 43.68
CA LEU A 561 0.97 -0.66 44.17
C LEU A 561 1.82 -1.77 44.78
N TYR A 562 1.17 -2.75 45.40
CA TYR A 562 1.85 -3.97 45.79
C TYR A 562 2.36 -4.73 44.56
N ASN A 563 3.47 -5.43 44.70
CA ASN A 563 3.98 -6.30 43.65
C ASN A 563 3.37 -7.70 43.74
N ARG A 564 3.60 -8.50 42.69
CA ARG A 564 3.17 -9.91 42.63
C ARG A 564 3.56 -10.72 43.87
N THR A 565 4.77 -10.53 44.40
CA THR A 565 5.25 -11.27 45.58
C THR A 565 4.38 -11.01 46.81
N TYR A 566 4.08 -9.75 47.09
CA TYR A 566 3.20 -9.40 48.21
C TYR A 566 1.77 -9.93 48.02
N LEU A 567 1.23 -9.80 46.81
CA LEU A 567 -0.12 -10.29 46.51
C LEU A 567 -0.23 -11.79 46.79
N MET A 568 0.75 -12.60 46.37
CA MET A 568 0.74 -14.04 46.62
C MET A 568 0.80 -14.37 48.11
N ASP A 569 1.71 -13.74 48.86
CA ASP A 569 1.83 -13.92 50.31
C ASP A 569 0.51 -13.52 51.04
N ALA A 570 -0.11 -12.41 50.61
CA ALA A 570 -1.36 -11.92 51.15
C ALA A 570 -2.55 -12.83 50.79
N LEU A 571 -2.58 -13.36 49.56
CA LEU A 571 -3.62 -14.26 49.09
C LEU A 571 -3.58 -15.62 49.80
N GLU A 572 -2.39 -16.21 49.94
CA GLU A 572 -2.21 -17.45 50.72
C GLU A 572 -2.70 -17.26 52.17
N SER A 573 -2.30 -16.15 52.80
CA SER A 573 -2.72 -15.81 54.16
C SER A 573 -4.24 -15.63 54.25
N ALA A 574 -4.85 -14.93 53.28
CA ALA A 574 -6.29 -14.70 53.22
C ALA A 574 -7.09 -16.00 53.01
N LEU A 575 -6.62 -16.90 52.15
CA LEU A 575 -7.24 -18.20 51.89
C LEU A 575 -7.16 -19.13 53.11
N LEU A 576 -6.02 -19.14 53.81
CA LEU A 576 -5.84 -19.85 55.09
C LEU A 576 -6.82 -19.34 56.16
N PHE A 577 -7.02 -18.02 56.24
CA PHE A 577 -7.98 -17.42 57.16
C PHE A 577 -9.43 -17.74 56.76
N ALA A 578 -9.76 -17.60 55.47
CA ALA A 578 -11.09 -17.84 54.93
C ALA A 578 -11.55 -19.29 55.12
N THR A 579 -10.64 -20.25 54.93
CA THR A 579 -10.90 -21.66 55.20
C THR A 579 -11.25 -21.92 56.67
N LYS A 580 -10.56 -21.26 57.61
CA LYS A 580 -10.82 -21.41 59.05
C LYS A 580 -12.13 -20.75 59.50
N GLN A 581 -12.43 -19.57 58.95
CA GLN A 581 -13.58 -18.76 59.35
C GLN A 581 -14.84 -18.98 58.49
N LYS A 582 -14.77 -19.87 57.48
CA LYS A 582 -15.83 -20.09 56.48
C LYS A 582 -16.26 -18.79 55.79
N THR A 583 -15.30 -17.91 55.50
CA THR A 583 -15.52 -16.72 54.68
C THR A 583 -15.01 -16.98 53.26
N SER A 584 -15.27 -16.03 52.36
CA SER A 584 -14.86 -16.11 50.96
C SER A 584 -13.82 -15.03 50.64
N VAL A 585 -12.95 -15.33 49.68
CA VAL A 585 -11.99 -14.38 49.08
C VAL A 585 -12.42 -14.18 47.63
N GLY A 586 -12.46 -12.93 47.17
CA GLY A 586 -12.75 -12.57 45.78
C GLY A 586 -11.54 -11.95 45.11
N LEU A 587 -11.35 -12.23 43.84
CA LEU A 587 -10.23 -11.77 43.03
C LEU A 587 -10.75 -11.26 41.69
N LEU A 588 -10.36 -10.04 41.33
CA LEU A 588 -10.61 -9.42 40.05
C LEU A 588 -9.26 -9.26 39.35
N PHE A 589 -9.12 -9.87 38.18
CA PHE A 589 -7.93 -9.80 37.33
C PHE A 589 -8.25 -8.92 36.13
N LEU A 590 -7.41 -7.92 35.86
CA LEU A 590 -7.66 -6.86 34.89
C LEU A 590 -6.52 -6.80 33.88
N ASP A 591 -6.86 -6.61 32.62
CA ASP A 591 -5.93 -6.35 31.53
C ASP A 591 -6.42 -5.17 30.68
N LEU A 592 -5.49 -4.29 30.34
CA LEU A 592 -5.79 -3.07 29.57
C LEU A 592 -5.85 -3.40 28.09
N ASP A 593 -7.04 -3.31 27.50
CA ASP A 593 -7.23 -3.66 26.10
C ASP A 593 -6.44 -2.71 25.18
N ASN A 594 -5.74 -3.28 24.20
CA ASN A 594 -4.93 -2.56 23.22
C ASN A 594 -3.79 -1.71 23.80
N PHE A 595 -3.32 -1.98 25.02
CA PHE A 595 -2.19 -1.25 25.62
C PHE A 595 -0.92 -1.28 24.75
N LYS A 596 -0.66 -2.40 24.07
CA LYS A 596 0.44 -2.51 23.12
C LYS A 596 0.34 -1.49 21.98
N ILE A 597 -0.86 -1.25 21.43
CA ILE A 597 -1.08 -0.24 20.39
C ILE A 597 -0.74 1.15 20.92
N ILE A 598 -1.08 1.44 22.18
CA ILE A 598 -0.74 2.73 22.82
C ILE A 598 0.78 2.87 22.94
N ASN A 599 1.49 1.82 23.38
CA ASN A 599 2.96 1.83 23.43
C ASN A 599 3.60 1.99 22.04
N ASP A 600 3.10 1.27 21.04
CA ASP A 600 3.65 1.27 19.68
C ASP A 600 3.35 2.61 18.97
N THR A 601 2.23 3.28 19.31
CA THR A 601 1.80 4.54 18.70
C THR A 601 2.34 5.78 19.42
N MET A 602 2.46 5.75 20.75
CA MET A 602 2.80 6.93 21.57
C MET A 602 4.08 6.77 22.42
N GLY A 603 4.74 5.62 22.32
CA GLY A 603 5.97 5.31 23.03
C GLY A 603 5.77 4.86 24.47
N HIS A 604 6.76 4.13 24.99
CA HIS A 604 6.71 3.52 26.33
C HIS A 604 6.48 4.52 27.47
N LYS A 605 6.90 5.79 27.33
CA LYS A 605 6.68 6.81 28.35
C LYS A 605 5.19 7.12 28.54
N ALA A 606 4.41 7.19 27.46
CA ALA A 606 2.97 7.38 27.53
C ALA A 606 2.28 6.15 28.14
N GLY A 607 2.78 4.95 27.84
CA GLY A 607 2.37 3.71 28.51
C GLY A 607 2.64 3.71 30.01
N ASP A 608 3.81 4.17 30.44
CA ASP A 608 4.16 4.27 31.86
C ASP A 608 3.24 5.26 32.60
N GLU A 609 2.96 6.42 31.99
CA GLU A 609 2.02 7.41 32.54
C GLU A 609 0.59 6.84 32.63
N LEU A 610 0.17 6.08 31.61
CA LEU A 610 -1.11 5.38 31.60
C LEU A 610 -1.20 4.34 32.73
N LEU A 611 -0.15 3.54 32.95
CA LEU A 611 -0.10 2.55 34.04
C LEU A 611 -0.17 3.22 35.42
N CYS A 612 0.48 4.37 35.60
CA CYS A 612 0.40 5.15 36.82
C CYS A 612 -1.02 5.68 37.07
N GLU A 613 -1.70 6.14 36.02
CA GLU A 613 -3.08 6.63 36.11
C GLU A 613 -4.07 5.49 36.41
N VAL A 614 -3.89 4.31 35.80
CA VAL A 614 -4.68 3.11 36.10
C VAL A 614 -4.53 2.72 37.57
N ALA A 615 -3.30 2.70 38.09
CA ALA A 615 -3.04 2.42 39.49
C ALA A 615 -3.72 3.44 40.43
N ARG A 616 -3.69 4.72 40.07
CA ARG A 616 -4.39 5.77 40.80
C ARG A 616 -5.90 5.55 40.82
N ARG A 617 -6.50 5.22 39.67
CA ARG A 617 -7.94 4.94 39.55
C ARG A 617 -8.34 3.70 40.34
N LEU A 618 -7.53 2.63 40.29
CA LEU A 618 -7.74 1.41 41.07
C LEU A 618 -7.74 1.68 42.57
N ASN A 619 -6.78 2.46 43.07
CA ASN A 619 -6.75 2.85 44.49
C ASN A 619 -8.00 3.64 44.90
N VAL A 620 -8.55 4.49 44.04
CA VAL A 620 -9.77 5.28 44.34
C VAL A 620 -11.01 4.40 44.43
N VAL A 621 -11.10 3.34 43.63
CA VAL A 621 -12.24 2.42 43.63
C VAL A 621 -12.08 1.21 44.55
N SER A 622 -10.98 1.14 45.32
CA SER A 622 -10.69 0.07 46.28
C SER A 622 -10.98 0.52 47.71
N ASP A 623 -11.40 -0.40 48.58
CA ASP A 623 -11.58 -0.12 50.01
C ASP A 623 -10.24 -0.32 50.76
N ASP A 624 -10.07 0.24 51.96
CA ASP A 624 -8.82 0.11 52.77
C ASP A 624 -8.42 -1.34 53.10
N CYS A 625 -9.38 -2.27 53.05
CA CYS A 625 -9.18 -3.70 53.29
C CYS A 625 -8.85 -4.50 52.02
N ASP A 626 -8.96 -3.87 50.85
CA ASP A 626 -8.68 -4.51 49.57
C ASP A 626 -7.18 -4.42 49.26
N VAL A 627 -6.65 -5.41 48.55
CA VAL A 627 -5.24 -5.42 48.12
C VAL A 627 -5.19 -5.24 46.61
N THR A 628 -4.65 -4.11 46.17
CA THR A 628 -4.36 -3.80 44.77
C THR A 628 -2.90 -4.07 44.45
N ALA A 629 -2.64 -4.86 43.42
CA ALA A 629 -1.30 -5.17 42.97
C ALA A 629 -1.17 -5.07 41.45
N ARG A 630 0.03 -4.75 40.99
CA ARG A 630 0.40 -4.90 39.57
C ARG A 630 1.03 -6.29 39.39
N TRP A 631 0.44 -7.08 38.51
CA TRP A 631 0.85 -8.47 38.30
C TRP A 631 2.04 -8.57 37.35
N GLY A 632 2.04 -7.76 36.29
CA GLY A 632 3.11 -7.63 35.31
C GLY A 632 2.61 -6.91 34.05
N GLY A 633 3.47 -6.20 33.32
CA GLY A 633 3.06 -5.50 32.09
C GLY A 633 1.89 -4.54 32.32
N ASP A 634 0.78 -4.79 31.63
CA ASP A 634 -0.52 -4.13 31.67
C ASP A 634 -1.58 -4.84 32.54
N GLU A 635 -1.17 -5.83 33.32
CA GLU A 635 -2.06 -6.64 34.15
C GLU A 635 -2.10 -6.16 35.61
N PHE A 636 -3.32 -6.05 36.16
CA PHE A 636 -3.58 -5.63 37.54
C PHE A 636 -4.50 -6.61 38.26
N VAL A 637 -4.34 -6.73 39.58
CA VAL A 637 -5.18 -7.61 40.41
C VAL A 637 -5.70 -6.85 41.62
N LEU A 638 -7.00 -6.99 41.86
CA LEU A 638 -7.68 -6.53 43.07
C LEU A 638 -8.19 -7.74 43.86
N MET A 639 -7.68 -7.92 45.08
CA MET A 639 -8.15 -8.93 46.03
C MET A 639 -9.06 -8.29 47.08
N MET A 640 -10.22 -8.90 47.30
CA MET A 640 -11.19 -8.50 48.31
C MET A 640 -11.38 -9.64 49.33
N THR A 641 -11.38 -9.33 50.62
CA THR A 641 -11.49 -10.34 51.70
C THR A 641 -12.73 -10.18 52.60
N GLU A 642 -13.41 -9.03 52.55
CA GLU A 642 -14.56 -8.76 53.41
C GLU A 642 -15.92 -8.90 52.71
N ARG A 643 -16.87 -9.60 53.35
CA ARG A 643 -18.28 -9.76 52.91
C ARG A 643 -18.42 -10.07 51.41
N ILE A 644 -17.65 -11.05 50.94
CA ILE A 644 -17.64 -11.44 49.54
C ILE A 644 -18.96 -12.12 49.16
N THR A 645 -19.66 -11.51 48.21
CA THR A 645 -20.83 -12.07 47.53
C THR A 645 -20.69 -11.77 46.05
N LYS A 646 -21.32 -12.60 45.20
CA LYS A 646 -21.31 -12.40 43.74
C LYS A 646 -21.74 -10.98 43.36
N SER A 647 -22.84 -10.49 43.96
CA SER A 647 -23.34 -9.13 43.73
C SER A 647 -22.35 -8.03 44.14
N ARG A 648 -21.60 -8.19 45.24
CA ARG A 648 -20.57 -7.20 45.64
C ARG A 648 -19.40 -7.17 44.64
N LEU A 649 -18.99 -8.34 44.14
CA LEU A 649 -17.93 -8.42 43.13
C LEU A 649 -18.38 -7.86 41.78
N GLU A 650 -19.63 -8.11 41.37
CA GLU A 650 -20.24 -7.50 40.18
C GLU A 650 -20.24 -5.97 40.27
N GLN A 651 -20.68 -5.43 41.42
CA GLN A 651 -20.66 -3.99 41.66
C GLN A 651 -19.25 -3.41 41.64
N ARG A 652 -18.25 -4.14 42.18
CA ARG A 652 -16.86 -3.67 42.15
C ARG A 652 -16.30 -3.68 40.73
N ALA A 653 -16.52 -4.76 39.98
CA ALA A 653 -16.08 -4.85 38.58
C ALA A 653 -16.69 -3.73 37.72
N GLN A 654 -17.98 -3.45 37.90
CA GLN A 654 -18.67 -2.37 37.20
C GLN A 654 -18.09 -0.98 37.56
N LYS A 655 -17.84 -0.71 38.84
CA LYS A 655 -17.19 0.54 39.28
C LYS A 655 -15.80 0.72 38.68
N ILE A 656 -15.04 -0.37 38.57
CA ILE A 656 -13.72 -0.35 37.93
C ILE A 656 -13.86 0.00 36.45
N LEU A 657 -14.74 -0.70 35.71
CA LEU A 657 -14.98 -0.41 34.29
C LEU A 657 -15.37 1.05 34.06
N GLU A 658 -16.27 1.59 34.88
CA GLU A 658 -16.68 3.01 34.83
C GLU A 658 -15.50 3.96 35.08
N ALA A 659 -14.65 3.65 36.06
CA ALA A 659 -13.45 4.43 36.32
C ALA A 659 -12.43 4.36 35.18
N MET A 660 -12.29 3.22 34.49
CA MET A 660 -11.37 3.05 33.37
C MET A 660 -11.87 3.72 32.07
N ARG A 661 -13.19 3.74 31.86
CA ARG A 661 -13.85 4.43 30.73
C ARG A 661 -13.74 5.96 30.80
N ALA A 662 -13.44 6.54 31.95
CA ALA A 662 -13.24 7.98 32.06
C ALA A 662 -12.04 8.43 31.18
N PRO A 663 -12.16 9.53 30.41
CA PRO A 663 -11.08 10.00 29.55
C PRO A 663 -9.79 10.25 30.35
N VAL A 664 -8.66 9.77 29.84
CA VAL A 664 -7.31 10.09 30.31
C VAL A 664 -6.72 11.09 29.34
N TYR A 665 -6.08 12.14 29.87
CA TYR A 665 -5.34 13.08 29.05
C TYR A 665 -3.86 12.67 29.01
N LEU A 666 -3.39 12.20 27.85
CA LEU A 666 -2.00 11.83 27.60
C LEU A 666 -1.52 12.51 26.33
N ASN A 667 -0.32 13.10 26.33
CA ASN A 667 0.28 13.76 25.15
C ASN A 667 -0.69 14.64 24.35
N GLU A 668 -1.43 15.51 25.06
CA GLU A 668 -2.39 16.45 24.49
C GLU A 668 -3.67 15.85 23.86
N GLN A 669 -3.91 14.54 24.01
CA GLN A 669 -5.09 13.84 23.49
C GLN A 669 -5.86 13.11 24.60
N TYR A 670 -7.15 12.87 24.35
CA TYR A 670 -8.02 12.13 25.27
C TYR A 670 -8.17 10.68 24.84
N PHE A 671 -7.87 9.75 25.75
CA PHE A 671 -8.01 8.31 25.56
C PHE A 671 -8.99 7.70 26.55
N THR A 672 -9.75 6.72 26.11
CA THR A 672 -10.47 5.81 27.00
C THR A 672 -9.61 4.58 27.23
N ILE A 673 -9.67 3.99 28.43
CA ILE A 673 -8.97 2.75 28.74
C ILE A 673 -9.97 1.59 28.76
N PRO A 674 -10.32 0.99 27.62
CA PRO A 674 -11.10 -0.24 27.64
C PRO A 674 -10.33 -1.30 28.44
N THR A 675 -11.01 -1.96 29.36
CA THR A 675 -10.38 -2.92 30.27
C THR A 675 -11.20 -4.20 30.33
N SER A 676 -10.55 -5.33 30.13
CA SER A 676 -11.17 -6.65 30.27
C SER A 676 -10.93 -7.16 31.69
N ILE A 677 -12.00 -7.59 32.39
CA ILE A 677 -11.94 -8.01 33.79
C ILE A 677 -12.44 -9.45 33.94
N GLY A 678 -11.63 -10.29 34.59
CA GLY A 678 -12.02 -11.63 35.02
C GLY A 678 -12.24 -11.70 36.52
N VAL A 679 -13.35 -12.31 36.95
CA VAL A 679 -13.75 -12.37 38.36
C VAL A 679 -13.82 -13.81 38.84
N ALA A 680 -13.10 -14.15 39.90
CA ALA A 680 -13.16 -15.43 40.58
C ALA A 680 -13.32 -15.26 42.09
N TYR A 681 -13.99 -16.18 42.77
CA TYR A 681 -14.14 -16.15 44.22
C TYR A 681 -14.32 -17.55 44.81
N THR A 682 -14.02 -17.70 46.11
CA THR A 682 -14.13 -18.99 46.79
C THR A 682 -15.55 -19.29 47.27
N GLU A 683 -16.07 -20.48 46.99
CA GLU A 683 -17.40 -20.96 47.41
C GLU A 683 -17.33 -21.93 48.60
N GLY A 684 -16.58 -21.58 49.65
CA GLY A 684 -16.48 -22.37 50.88
C GLY A 684 -15.68 -23.70 50.78
N GLN A 685 -15.08 -23.99 49.62
CA GLN A 685 -14.09 -25.07 49.45
C GLN A 685 -12.65 -24.51 49.53
N SER A 686 -11.69 -25.35 49.94
CA SER A 686 -10.27 -24.96 49.97
C SER A 686 -9.74 -24.85 48.53
N LEU A 687 -9.69 -23.63 48.00
CA LEU A 687 -8.95 -23.33 46.77
C LEU A 687 -7.52 -22.91 47.10
N ASP A 688 -6.62 -23.32 46.23
CA ASP A 688 -5.22 -22.90 46.21
C ASP A 688 -5.09 -21.48 45.61
N SER A 689 -4.09 -20.72 46.05
CA SER A 689 -3.83 -19.34 45.61
C SER A 689 -3.59 -19.28 44.10
N GLU A 690 -2.76 -20.17 43.57
CA GLU A 690 -2.48 -20.29 42.14
C GLU A 690 -3.74 -20.58 41.34
N ARG A 691 -4.61 -21.45 41.85
CA ARG A 691 -5.84 -21.86 41.17
C ARG A 691 -6.88 -20.75 41.12
N LEU A 692 -7.02 -19.95 42.18
CA LEU A 692 -7.94 -18.81 42.18
C LEU A 692 -7.49 -17.72 41.19
N ILE A 693 -6.19 -17.47 41.09
CA ILE A 693 -5.62 -16.55 40.09
C ILE A 693 -5.86 -17.08 38.68
N GLN A 694 -5.57 -18.36 38.44
CA GLN A 694 -5.81 -19.00 37.14
C GLN A 694 -7.27 -18.90 36.70
N GLN A 695 -8.22 -19.08 37.61
CA GLN A 695 -9.65 -18.93 37.31
C GLN A 695 -10.02 -17.50 36.91
N ALA A 696 -9.47 -16.50 37.60
CA ALA A 696 -9.71 -15.11 37.27
C ALA A 696 -9.08 -14.72 35.92
N ASP A 697 -7.87 -15.20 35.63
CA ASP A 697 -7.20 -15.01 34.34
C ASP A 697 -7.99 -15.63 33.17
N ILE A 698 -8.47 -16.87 33.32
CA ILE A 698 -9.35 -17.51 32.32
C ILE A 698 -10.62 -16.67 32.07
N ALA A 699 -11.24 -16.16 33.13
CA ALA A 699 -12.43 -15.32 32.99
C ALA A 699 -12.13 -13.99 32.28
N MET A 700 -10.96 -13.41 32.53
CA MET A 700 -10.50 -12.18 31.88
C MET A 700 -10.25 -12.39 30.39
N TYR A 701 -9.60 -13.50 30.02
CA TYR A 701 -9.44 -13.86 28.61
C TYR A 701 -10.80 -14.02 27.91
N TRP A 702 -11.78 -14.64 28.58
CA TRP A 702 -13.15 -14.73 28.08
C TRP A 702 -13.84 -13.38 27.90
N ALA A 703 -13.54 -12.40 28.75
CA ALA A 703 -14.02 -11.03 28.56
C ALA A 703 -13.47 -10.42 27.26
N LYS A 704 -12.22 -10.71 26.89
CA LYS A 704 -11.62 -10.26 25.64
C LYS A 704 -12.33 -10.84 24.42
N GLU A 705 -12.59 -12.15 24.39
CA GLU A 705 -13.27 -12.83 23.28
C GLU A 705 -14.73 -12.35 23.09
N LYS A 706 -15.42 -11.98 24.18
CA LYS A 706 -16.80 -11.45 24.12
C LYS A 706 -16.92 -9.97 23.70
N GLY A 707 -15.86 -9.40 23.12
CA GLY A 707 -15.88 -8.04 22.59
C GLY A 707 -15.13 -6.99 23.43
N ARG A 708 -14.29 -7.42 24.39
CA ARG A 708 -13.45 -6.54 25.24
C ARG A 708 -14.27 -5.55 26.09
N ASP A 709 -13.61 -4.72 26.91
CA ASP A 709 -14.24 -3.70 27.77
C ASP A 709 -15.46 -4.20 28.61
N ASN A 710 -15.34 -5.40 29.19
CA ASN A 710 -16.38 -6.00 30.00
C ASN A 710 -15.81 -6.84 31.15
N ALA A 711 -16.68 -7.28 32.05
CA ALA A 711 -16.33 -8.17 33.16
C ALA A 711 -17.04 -9.52 33.03
N GLN A 712 -16.30 -10.61 33.21
CA GLN A 712 -16.85 -11.97 33.22
C GLN A 712 -16.52 -12.69 34.52
N PHE A 713 -17.51 -13.44 35.03
CA PHE A 713 -17.30 -14.36 36.14
C PHE A 713 -16.80 -15.68 35.62
N PHE A 714 -15.82 -16.25 36.32
CA PHE A 714 -15.38 -17.60 36.06
C PHE A 714 -16.55 -18.59 36.20
N THR A 715 -16.76 -19.39 35.17
CA THR A 715 -17.60 -20.60 35.23
C THR A 715 -16.75 -21.82 34.88
N SER A 716 -17.13 -22.99 35.37
CA SER A 716 -16.41 -24.24 35.08
C SER A 716 -16.28 -24.53 33.58
N ASP A 717 -17.25 -24.10 32.77
CA ASP A 717 -17.25 -24.29 31.32
C ASP A 717 -16.15 -23.48 30.61
N MET A 718 -15.75 -22.32 31.16
CA MET A 718 -14.69 -21.47 30.60
C MET A 718 -13.32 -22.14 30.62
N THR A 719 -13.08 -23.00 31.62
CA THR A 719 -11.82 -23.75 31.74
C THR A 719 -11.62 -24.69 30.56
N ASN A 720 -12.70 -25.31 30.08
CA ASN A 720 -12.62 -26.28 28.99
C ASN A 720 -12.19 -25.64 27.67
N ILE A 721 -12.60 -24.40 27.40
CA ILE A 721 -12.31 -23.69 26.15
C ILE A 721 -10.91 -23.04 26.15
N ALA A 722 -10.48 -22.46 27.28
CA ALA A 722 -9.12 -21.92 27.41
C ALA A 722 -8.04 -23.02 27.42
N THR A 723 -8.34 -24.18 28.04
CA THR A 723 -7.46 -25.36 28.00
C THR A 723 -7.46 -26.01 26.61
N GLN A 724 -8.55 -25.90 25.83
CA GLN A 724 -8.62 -26.41 24.45
C GLN A 724 -7.67 -25.67 23.50
N LYS A 725 -7.56 -24.32 23.55
CA LYS A 725 -6.66 -23.54 22.66
C LYS A 725 -5.16 -23.87 22.87
N PHE A 726 -4.67 -23.88 24.11
CA PHE A 726 -3.26 -24.25 24.41
C PHE A 726 -2.99 -25.76 24.24
N GLY A 727 -4.02 -26.60 24.42
CA GLY A 727 -3.93 -28.03 24.12
C GLY A 727 -3.74 -28.27 22.62
N PHE A 728 -4.48 -27.55 21.76
CA PHE A 728 -4.47 -27.81 20.33
C PHE A 728 -3.12 -27.56 19.65
N GLU A 729 -2.32 -26.57 20.05
CA GLU A 729 -1.00 -26.36 19.43
C GLU A 729 -0.07 -27.59 19.60
N LYS A 730 -0.03 -28.16 20.81
CA LYS A 730 0.73 -29.38 21.10
C LYS A 730 0.07 -30.61 20.48
N GLU A 731 -1.25 -30.73 20.61
CA GLU A 731 -2.04 -31.85 20.12
C GLU A 731 -2.01 -31.93 18.59
N ILE A 732 -1.94 -30.83 17.83
CA ILE A 732 -1.84 -30.83 16.36
C ILE A 732 -0.55 -31.55 15.92
N LYS A 733 0.60 -31.23 16.53
CA LYS A 733 1.87 -31.90 16.20
C LYS A 733 1.83 -33.40 16.51
N GLU A 734 1.27 -33.77 17.67
CA GLU A 734 1.13 -35.18 18.07
C GLU A 734 0.14 -35.92 17.16
N SER A 735 -0.97 -35.27 16.79
CA SER A 735 -2.05 -35.83 15.97
C SER A 735 -1.63 -36.12 14.54
N LEU A 736 -0.75 -35.28 13.96
CA LEU A 736 -0.16 -35.52 12.63
C LEU A 736 0.68 -36.82 12.61
N ALA A 737 1.33 -37.17 13.72
CA ALA A 737 2.11 -38.40 13.85
C ALA A 737 1.27 -39.63 14.21
N LEU A 738 0.10 -39.45 14.83
CA LEU A 738 -0.75 -40.51 15.36
C LEU A 738 -1.95 -40.88 14.46
N GLU A 739 -1.92 -40.52 13.17
CA GLU A 739 -3.00 -40.81 12.19
C GLU A 739 -4.39 -40.30 12.63
N GLN A 740 -4.44 -39.21 13.39
CA GLN A 740 -5.70 -38.64 13.90
C GLN A 740 -6.34 -37.66 12.92
N PHE A 741 -5.58 -37.20 11.92
CA PHE A 741 -6.10 -36.47 10.78
C PHE A 741 -6.46 -37.44 9.65
N PHE A 742 -7.55 -37.16 8.96
CA PHE A 742 -7.95 -37.88 7.75
C PHE A 742 -8.58 -36.92 6.75
N LEU A 743 -8.61 -37.31 5.48
CA LEU A 743 -9.23 -36.53 4.40
C LEU A 743 -10.61 -37.08 4.07
N VAL A 744 -11.56 -36.17 3.90
CA VAL A 744 -12.81 -36.41 3.19
C VAL A 744 -12.76 -35.67 1.86
N TYR A 745 -13.48 -36.16 0.86
CA TYR A 745 -13.47 -35.63 -0.49
C TYR A 745 -14.86 -35.17 -0.87
N GLN A 746 -14.97 -33.95 -1.37
CA GLN A 746 -16.24 -33.42 -1.88
C GLN A 746 -16.20 -33.33 -3.41
N PRO A 747 -17.13 -33.99 -4.12
CA PRO A 747 -17.19 -33.91 -5.58
C PRO A 747 -17.57 -32.54 -6.13
N LYS A 748 -16.83 -32.12 -7.17
CA LYS A 748 -17.18 -31.01 -8.08
C LYS A 748 -17.88 -31.59 -9.30
N VAL A 749 -19.11 -31.13 -9.58
CA VAL A 749 -19.99 -31.74 -10.58
C VAL A 749 -20.31 -30.81 -11.72
N LEU A 750 -20.35 -31.36 -12.93
CA LEU A 750 -20.91 -30.70 -14.11
C LEU A 750 -22.39 -31.11 -14.23
N LYS A 751 -23.31 -30.18 -13.96
CA LYS A 751 -24.74 -30.46 -13.79
C LYS A 751 -25.39 -31.15 -14.99
N GLU A 752 -25.06 -30.71 -16.21
CA GLU A 752 -25.65 -31.26 -17.45
C GLU A 752 -25.41 -32.76 -17.65
N LYS A 753 -24.30 -33.29 -17.10
CA LYS A 753 -23.89 -34.69 -17.30
C LYS A 753 -23.85 -35.51 -16.02
N HIS A 754 -24.17 -34.91 -14.86
CA HIS A 754 -23.94 -35.49 -13.53
C HIS A 754 -22.52 -36.09 -13.39
N ARG A 755 -21.57 -35.47 -14.07
CA ARG A 755 -20.20 -35.97 -14.20
C ARG A 755 -19.33 -35.31 -13.16
N ILE A 756 -18.61 -36.11 -12.39
CA ILE A 756 -17.56 -35.62 -11.50
C ILE A 756 -16.38 -35.17 -12.35
N ILE A 757 -15.96 -33.93 -12.18
CA ILE A 757 -14.85 -33.34 -12.93
C ILE A 757 -13.65 -32.98 -12.04
N GLY A 758 -13.82 -33.09 -10.73
CA GLY A 758 -12.80 -32.84 -9.72
C GLY A 758 -13.31 -33.18 -8.34
N LEU A 759 -12.42 -33.20 -7.36
CA LEU A 759 -12.72 -33.40 -5.95
C LEU A 759 -12.04 -32.29 -5.15
N GLU A 760 -12.59 -31.88 -4.02
CA GLU A 760 -11.87 -31.07 -3.03
C GLU A 760 -11.52 -31.95 -1.82
N ALA A 761 -10.24 -31.95 -1.43
CA ALA A 761 -9.76 -32.64 -0.24
C ALA A 761 -9.90 -31.75 0.99
N LEU A 762 -10.75 -32.19 1.91
CA LEU A 762 -11.06 -31.46 3.13
C LEU A 762 -10.54 -32.23 4.34
N ILE A 763 -9.66 -31.58 5.11
CA ILE A 763 -9.09 -32.19 6.32
C ILE A 763 -10.14 -32.33 7.42
N ARG A 764 -10.06 -33.42 8.18
CA ARG A 764 -10.87 -33.70 9.36
C ARG A 764 -9.98 -34.20 10.48
N TRP A 765 -10.28 -33.77 11.70
CA TRP A 765 -9.53 -34.17 12.89
C TRP A 765 -10.38 -35.04 13.80
N GLN A 766 -10.05 -36.33 13.89
CA GLN A 766 -10.66 -37.27 14.81
C GLN A 766 -9.80 -37.36 16.08
N HIS A 767 -10.11 -36.53 17.07
CA HIS A 767 -9.42 -36.58 18.35
C HIS A 767 -9.92 -37.78 19.20
N PRO A 768 -9.02 -38.56 19.82
CA PRO A 768 -9.38 -39.79 20.54
C PRO A 768 -10.32 -39.55 21.73
N THR A 769 -10.24 -38.37 22.36
CA THR A 769 -11.07 -38.02 23.53
C THR A 769 -12.09 -36.92 23.26
N LYS A 770 -11.88 -36.07 22.25
CA LYS A 770 -12.72 -34.88 21.97
C LYS A 770 -13.67 -35.11 20.80
N GLY A 771 -13.59 -36.26 20.12
CA GLY A 771 -14.42 -36.55 18.96
C GLY A 771 -13.93 -35.80 17.72
N MET A 772 -14.85 -35.46 16.83
CA MET A 772 -14.55 -34.72 15.59
C MET A 772 -14.38 -33.23 15.90
N ILE A 773 -13.21 -32.68 15.63
CA ILE A 773 -12.91 -31.25 15.78
C ILE A 773 -13.06 -30.55 14.43
N SER A 774 -13.74 -29.41 14.42
CA SER A 774 -13.99 -28.64 13.21
C SER A 774 -12.71 -27.97 12.67
N PRO A 775 -12.47 -27.96 11.34
CA PRO A 775 -11.40 -27.16 10.73
C PRO A 775 -11.40 -25.69 11.15
N ALA A 776 -12.57 -25.08 11.32
CA ALA A 776 -12.70 -23.70 11.77
C ALA A 776 -12.15 -23.45 13.20
N GLU A 777 -12.00 -24.51 14.02
CA GLU A 777 -11.46 -24.39 15.37
C GLU A 777 -9.93 -24.49 15.40
N PHE A 778 -9.32 -25.35 14.57
CA PHE A 778 -7.89 -25.64 14.65
C PHE A 778 -7.04 -24.98 13.55
N ILE A 779 -7.59 -24.66 12.38
CA ILE A 779 -6.85 -24.01 11.29
C ILE A 779 -6.35 -22.61 11.72
N PRO A 780 -7.17 -21.72 12.32
CA PRO A 780 -6.68 -20.41 12.77
C PRO A 780 -5.52 -20.52 13.77
N ILE A 781 -5.60 -21.50 14.68
CA ILE A 781 -4.54 -21.78 15.67
C ILE A 781 -3.27 -22.27 14.95
N ALA A 782 -3.41 -23.16 13.96
CA ALA A 782 -2.28 -23.67 13.18
C ALA A 782 -1.62 -22.56 12.34
N GLU A 783 -2.38 -21.61 11.82
CA GLU A 783 -1.86 -20.45 11.12
C GLU A 783 -1.07 -19.53 12.06
N GLU A 784 -1.62 -19.16 13.21
CA GLU A 784 -0.93 -18.33 14.21
C GLU A 784 0.41 -18.93 14.66
N SER A 785 0.44 -20.26 14.83
CA SER A 785 1.59 -21.03 15.34
C SER A 785 2.57 -21.56 14.26
N ASN A 786 2.40 -21.18 12.98
CA ASN A 786 3.17 -21.73 11.83
C ASN A 786 3.06 -23.26 11.62
N LEU A 787 2.16 -23.94 12.34
CA LEU A 787 1.92 -25.37 12.16
C LEU A 787 1.14 -25.68 10.89
N ILE A 788 0.51 -24.67 10.28
CA ILE A 788 -0.23 -24.81 9.04
C ILE A 788 0.63 -25.36 7.89
N ILE A 789 1.92 -25.04 7.84
CA ILE A 789 2.85 -25.58 6.84
C ILE A 789 2.94 -27.11 6.96
N HIS A 790 3.03 -27.64 8.17
CA HIS A 790 3.08 -29.08 8.41
C HIS A 790 1.75 -29.78 8.06
N ILE A 791 0.63 -29.09 8.28
CA ILE A 791 -0.69 -29.60 7.90
C ILE A 791 -0.81 -29.63 6.38
N ASP A 792 -0.47 -28.54 5.69
CA ASP A 792 -0.51 -28.45 4.23
C ASP A 792 0.38 -29.53 3.58
N GLU A 793 1.61 -29.73 4.06
CA GLU A 793 2.50 -30.81 3.61
C GLU A 793 1.87 -32.19 3.84
N TRP A 794 1.26 -32.41 5.00
CA TRP A 794 0.60 -33.68 5.31
C TRP A 794 -0.61 -33.92 4.40
N VAL A 795 -1.46 -32.91 4.17
CA VAL A 795 -2.61 -32.99 3.27
C VAL A 795 -2.16 -33.29 1.84
N LEU A 796 -1.16 -32.56 1.33
CA LEU A 796 -0.57 -32.82 0.01
C LEU A 796 -0.08 -34.27 -0.11
N ASN A 797 0.66 -34.76 0.88
CA ASN A 797 1.18 -36.12 0.88
C ASN A 797 0.05 -37.18 0.89
N GLN A 798 -0.99 -36.99 1.70
CA GLN A 798 -2.16 -37.89 1.72
C GLN A 798 -2.93 -37.85 0.40
N THR A 799 -3.05 -36.68 -0.22
CA THR A 799 -3.65 -36.53 -1.55
C THR A 799 -2.87 -37.32 -2.60
N PHE A 800 -1.53 -37.27 -2.60
CA PHE A 800 -0.72 -38.08 -3.51
C PHE A 800 -0.86 -39.58 -3.27
N ILE A 801 -0.88 -40.02 -2.00
CA ILE A 801 -1.14 -41.42 -1.63
C ILE A 801 -2.51 -41.86 -2.17
N GLN A 802 -3.54 -41.02 -2.00
CA GLN A 802 -4.89 -41.36 -2.44
C GLN A 802 -5.02 -41.41 -3.96
N LEU A 803 -4.38 -40.48 -4.68
CA LEU A 803 -4.31 -40.49 -6.14
C LEU A 803 -3.64 -41.77 -6.66
N GLN A 804 -2.51 -42.17 -6.08
CA GLN A 804 -1.83 -43.41 -6.42
C GLN A 804 -2.73 -44.63 -6.14
N ALA A 805 -3.37 -44.69 -4.97
CA ALA A 805 -4.28 -45.79 -4.64
C ALA A 805 -5.44 -45.91 -5.63
N TRP A 806 -6.06 -44.79 -6.05
CA TRP A 806 -7.11 -44.80 -7.06
C TRP A 806 -6.59 -45.17 -8.45
N GLN A 807 -5.36 -44.78 -8.79
CA GLN A 807 -4.70 -45.19 -10.03
C GLN A 807 -4.46 -46.71 -10.06
N ASP A 808 -3.94 -47.28 -8.97
CA ASP A 808 -3.67 -48.71 -8.82
C ASP A 808 -4.96 -49.56 -8.83
N GLU A 809 -6.06 -49.02 -8.31
CA GLU A 809 -7.39 -49.64 -8.36
C GLU A 809 -8.04 -49.60 -9.76
N GLY A 810 -7.41 -48.92 -10.74
CA GLY A 810 -7.92 -48.73 -12.09
C GLY A 810 -9.11 -47.77 -12.17
N ARG A 811 -9.19 -46.80 -11.25
CA ARG A 811 -10.24 -45.76 -11.26
C ARG A 811 -9.87 -44.67 -12.26
N THR A 812 -10.90 -44.05 -12.85
CA THR A 812 -10.70 -42.81 -13.60
C THR A 812 -10.27 -41.69 -12.64
N LEU A 813 -9.07 -41.15 -12.83
CA LEU A 813 -8.57 -40.03 -12.03
C LEU A 813 -9.24 -38.72 -12.44
N VAL A 814 -9.51 -37.88 -11.44
CA VAL A 814 -9.96 -36.50 -11.59
C VAL A 814 -9.06 -35.60 -10.74
N PRO A 815 -8.86 -34.32 -11.09
CA PRO A 815 -8.07 -33.41 -10.27
C PRO A 815 -8.60 -33.31 -8.84
N ILE A 816 -7.69 -33.37 -7.86
CA ILE A 816 -8.01 -33.14 -6.45
C ILE A 816 -7.48 -31.76 -6.06
N ALA A 817 -8.40 -30.91 -5.60
CA ALA A 817 -8.16 -29.58 -5.09
C ALA A 817 -7.72 -29.65 -3.62
N VAL A 818 -6.65 -28.96 -3.28
CA VAL A 818 -6.09 -28.87 -1.92
C VAL A 818 -5.94 -27.40 -1.55
N ASN A 819 -6.55 -27.01 -0.44
CA ASN A 819 -6.38 -25.68 0.15
C ASN A 819 -4.94 -25.51 0.66
N ILE A 820 -4.30 -24.41 0.29
CA ILE A 820 -2.94 -24.06 0.73
C ILE A 820 -2.97 -22.70 1.43
N SER A 821 -2.38 -22.63 2.61
CA SER A 821 -2.27 -21.39 3.36
C SER A 821 -1.36 -20.38 2.66
N GLY A 822 -1.66 -19.09 2.82
CA GLY A 822 -0.80 -18.03 2.29
C GLY A 822 0.64 -18.09 2.82
N ARG A 823 0.81 -18.51 4.08
CA ARG A 823 2.14 -18.69 4.70
C ARG A 823 2.96 -19.79 4.01
N HIS A 824 2.33 -20.88 3.59
CA HIS A 824 3.03 -21.96 2.90
C HIS A 824 3.30 -21.61 1.43
N LEU A 825 2.38 -20.89 0.76
CA LEU A 825 2.54 -20.43 -0.61
C LEU A 825 3.81 -19.57 -0.79
N VAL A 826 4.06 -18.64 0.14
CA VAL A 826 5.23 -17.75 0.07
C VAL A 826 6.49 -18.37 0.68
N SER A 827 6.43 -19.60 1.21
CA SER A 827 7.58 -20.27 1.78
C SER A 827 8.56 -20.77 0.71
N ASP A 828 9.85 -20.75 1.00
CA ASP A 828 10.90 -21.14 0.06
C ASP A 828 10.95 -22.66 -0.25
N GLY A 829 10.08 -23.47 0.36
CA GLY A 829 10.10 -24.94 0.28
C GLY A 829 8.99 -25.59 -0.57
N LEU A 830 7.85 -24.92 -0.77
CA LEU A 830 6.63 -25.55 -1.27
C LEU A 830 6.80 -26.22 -2.65
N VAL A 831 7.30 -25.46 -3.63
CA VAL A 831 7.48 -25.96 -5.02
C VAL A 831 8.40 -27.19 -5.04
N THR A 832 9.50 -27.12 -4.29
CA THR A 832 10.47 -28.22 -4.20
C THR A 832 9.86 -29.44 -3.52
N TYR A 833 9.03 -29.24 -2.49
CA TYR A 833 8.33 -30.31 -1.80
C TYR A 833 7.36 -31.04 -2.73
N ILE A 834 6.50 -30.29 -3.44
CA ILE A 834 5.50 -30.87 -4.36
C ILE A 834 6.18 -31.62 -5.49
N ALA A 835 7.20 -31.04 -6.14
CA ALA A 835 7.93 -31.69 -7.22
C ALA A 835 8.52 -33.03 -6.79
N LYS A 836 9.15 -33.09 -5.61
CA LYS A 836 9.69 -34.35 -5.06
C LYS A 836 8.61 -35.40 -4.81
N LYS A 837 7.44 -34.99 -4.34
CA LYS A 837 6.32 -35.91 -4.07
C LYS A 837 5.68 -36.43 -5.36
N MET A 838 5.50 -35.56 -6.36
CA MET A 838 5.04 -35.96 -7.69
C MET A 838 5.96 -37.03 -8.31
N ASP A 839 7.28 -36.81 -8.27
CA ASP A 839 8.27 -37.76 -8.77
C ASP A 839 8.25 -39.09 -7.98
N PHE A 840 8.11 -39.01 -6.65
CA PHE A 840 8.11 -40.20 -5.78
C PHE A 840 6.87 -41.09 -6.00
N TYR A 841 5.68 -40.50 -6.14
CA TYR A 841 4.43 -41.24 -6.32
C TYR A 841 4.07 -41.50 -7.79
N GLY A 842 4.79 -40.91 -8.75
CA GLY A 842 4.52 -41.05 -10.18
C GLY A 842 3.23 -40.37 -10.64
N ILE A 843 2.83 -39.29 -9.96
CA ILE A 843 1.59 -38.57 -10.23
C ILE A 843 1.88 -37.30 -11.03
N GLU A 844 1.24 -37.16 -12.19
CA GLU A 844 1.32 -35.94 -13.01
C GLU A 844 0.61 -34.75 -12.36
N GLY A 845 1.15 -33.54 -12.54
CA GLY A 845 0.62 -32.32 -11.90
C GLY A 845 -0.82 -31.99 -12.28
N ARG A 846 -1.28 -32.44 -13.45
CA ARG A 846 -2.67 -32.21 -13.93
C ARG A 846 -3.75 -32.78 -13.00
N TRP A 847 -3.38 -33.71 -12.12
CA TRP A 847 -4.26 -34.34 -11.14
C TRP A 847 -4.30 -33.60 -9.79
N LEU A 848 -3.50 -32.55 -9.63
CA LEU A 848 -3.49 -31.68 -8.45
C LEU A 848 -3.99 -30.29 -8.83
N GLU A 849 -4.90 -29.77 -8.03
CA GLU A 849 -5.35 -28.37 -8.08
C GLU A 849 -5.04 -27.75 -6.70
N LEU A 850 -4.47 -26.54 -6.68
CA LEU A 850 -4.18 -25.81 -5.44
C LEU A 850 -5.14 -24.64 -5.31
N GLU A 851 -5.82 -24.58 -4.17
CA GLU A 851 -6.81 -23.55 -3.87
C GLU A 851 -6.18 -22.54 -2.90
N ILE A 852 -6.28 -21.25 -3.24
CA ILE A 852 -5.64 -20.17 -2.52
C ILE A 852 -6.67 -19.06 -2.31
N THR A 853 -6.82 -18.62 -1.06
CA THR A 853 -7.76 -17.55 -0.71
C THR A 853 -7.29 -16.19 -1.24
N GLU A 854 -8.24 -15.33 -1.61
CA GLU A 854 -7.96 -14.00 -2.18
C GLU A 854 -7.05 -13.14 -1.28
N GLY A 855 -7.24 -13.21 0.05
CA GLY A 855 -6.51 -12.38 1.02
C GLY A 855 -4.99 -12.57 1.00
N VAL A 856 -4.49 -13.70 0.47
CA VAL A 856 -3.06 -13.99 0.37
C VAL A 856 -2.33 -13.01 -0.55
N PHE A 857 -3.00 -12.48 -1.58
CA PHE A 857 -2.38 -11.61 -2.58
C PHE A 857 -2.12 -10.18 -2.07
N LEU A 858 -2.66 -9.80 -0.91
CA LEU A 858 -2.53 -8.44 -0.35
C LEU A 858 -1.15 -8.14 0.25
N HIS A 859 -0.34 -9.17 0.52
CA HIS A 859 0.93 -8.99 1.24
C HIS A 859 2.18 -9.06 0.34
N ASP A 860 2.24 -9.99 -0.63
CA ASP A 860 3.39 -10.13 -1.54
C ASP A 860 3.01 -10.78 -2.88
N ILE A 861 2.41 -9.99 -3.77
CA ILE A 861 1.84 -10.51 -5.01
C ILE A 861 2.88 -10.97 -6.04
N GLU A 862 4.04 -10.33 -6.11
CA GLU A 862 5.09 -10.72 -7.07
C GLU A 862 5.68 -12.08 -6.69
N ARG A 863 5.88 -12.34 -5.39
CA ARG A 863 6.29 -13.65 -4.92
C ARG A 863 5.23 -14.72 -5.19
N CYS A 864 3.95 -14.41 -4.98
CA CYS A 864 2.86 -15.31 -5.34
C CYS A 864 2.87 -15.63 -6.83
N ILE A 865 2.99 -14.63 -7.72
CA ILE A 865 3.06 -14.83 -9.18
C ILE A 865 4.24 -15.74 -9.55
N GLU A 866 5.42 -15.50 -8.97
CA GLU A 866 6.62 -16.30 -9.22
C GLU A 866 6.40 -17.77 -8.82
N VAL A 867 5.93 -18.02 -7.60
CA VAL A 867 5.68 -19.37 -7.08
C VAL A 867 4.59 -20.07 -7.89
N MET A 868 3.50 -19.38 -8.20
CA MET A 868 2.41 -19.92 -9.00
C MET A 868 2.88 -20.27 -10.43
N ALA A 869 3.71 -19.44 -11.06
CA ALA A 869 4.27 -19.75 -12.37
C ALA A 869 5.15 -21.02 -12.33
N GLN A 870 5.91 -21.22 -11.25
CA GLN A 870 6.68 -22.45 -11.05
C GLN A 870 5.76 -23.67 -10.84
N LEU A 871 4.69 -23.54 -10.07
CA LEU A 871 3.69 -24.61 -9.89
C LEU A 871 2.99 -24.97 -11.20
N LYS A 872 2.64 -23.97 -12.01
CA LYS A 872 2.09 -24.16 -13.37
C LYS A 872 3.06 -24.88 -14.29
N ALA A 873 4.37 -24.61 -14.18
CA ALA A 873 5.39 -25.32 -14.93
C ALA A 873 5.46 -26.82 -14.59
N LEU A 874 5.00 -27.23 -13.39
CA LEU A 874 4.81 -28.63 -13.00
C LEU A 874 3.49 -29.24 -13.53
N GLY A 875 2.67 -28.47 -14.24
CA GLY A 875 1.37 -28.89 -14.75
C GLY A 875 0.24 -28.87 -13.73
N ILE A 876 0.46 -28.26 -12.55
CA ILE A 876 -0.52 -28.14 -11.48
C ILE A 876 -1.54 -27.06 -11.83
N LYS A 877 -2.81 -27.28 -11.49
CA LYS A 877 -3.87 -26.27 -11.65
C LYS A 877 -3.95 -25.36 -10.44
N ILE A 878 -4.32 -24.10 -10.65
CA ILE A 878 -4.43 -23.12 -9.57
C ILE A 878 -5.83 -22.51 -9.59
N SER A 879 -6.50 -22.57 -8.44
CA SER A 879 -7.80 -21.94 -8.22
C SER A 879 -7.69 -20.83 -7.17
N ILE A 880 -8.49 -19.79 -7.35
CA ILE A 880 -8.72 -18.77 -6.32
C ILE A 880 -10.02 -19.10 -5.57
N ASP A 881 -9.94 -19.05 -4.24
CA ASP A 881 -11.03 -19.35 -3.32
C ASP A 881 -11.52 -18.07 -2.58
N ASP A 882 -12.74 -18.11 -2.05
CA ASP A 882 -13.43 -17.03 -1.33
C ASP A 882 -13.54 -15.69 -2.10
N PHE A 883 -13.56 -15.74 -3.44
CA PHE A 883 -13.51 -14.54 -4.29
C PHE A 883 -14.74 -13.64 -4.09
N GLY A 884 -14.50 -12.36 -3.79
CA GLY A 884 -15.54 -11.33 -3.66
C GLY A 884 -15.83 -10.88 -2.22
N THR A 885 -15.25 -11.55 -1.21
CA THR A 885 -15.41 -11.19 0.21
C THR A 885 -14.46 -10.06 0.67
N GLY A 886 -13.53 -9.62 -0.19
CA GLY A 886 -12.50 -8.61 0.11
C GLY A 886 -12.39 -7.45 -0.91
N TYR A 887 -11.35 -6.61 -0.77
CA TYR A 887 -11.06 -5.48 -1.67
C TYR A 887 -10.40 -5.98 -2.98
N SER A 888 -11.19 -6.49 -3.92
CA SER A 888 -10.66 -6.99 -5.19
C SER A 888 -10.18 -5.85 -6.10
N SER A 889 -8.88 -5.80 -6.40
CA SER A 889 -8.37 -4.97 -7.50
C SER A 889 -8.27 -5.81 -8.77
N LEU A 890 -9.17 -5.56 -9.72
CA LEU A 890 -9.19 -6.17 -11.06
C LEU A 890 -7.83 -6.14 -11.79
N SER A 891 -6.97 -5.20 -11.42
CA SER A 891 -5.65 -4.99 -12.02
C SER A 891 -4.72 -6.19 -11.84
N TYR A 892 -4.79 -6.90 -10.70
CA TYR A 892 -3.87 -8.02 -10.44
C TYR A 892 -4.40 -9.36 -10.92
N LEU A 893 -5.72 -9.55 -10.96
CA LEU A 893 -6.32 -10.83 -11.35
C LEU A 893 -5.90 -11.24 -12.78
N LYS A 894 -5.68 -10.26 -13.66
CA LYS A 894 -5.17 -10.46 -15.03
C LYS A 894 -3.72 -10.98 -15.08
N ARG A 895 -2.92 -10.74 -14.03
CA ARG A 895 -1.50 -11.11 -13.95
C ARG A 895 -1.28 -12.47 -13.29
N LEU A 896 -2.23 -12.92 -12.48
CA LEU A 896 -2.14 -14.20 -11.77
C LEU A 896 -2.37 -15.36 -12.75
N PRO A 897 -1.51 -16.40 -12.75
CA PRO A 897 -1.65 -17.54 -13.66
C PRO A 897 -2.68 -18.55 -13.14
N LEU A 898 -3.95 -18.14 -13.06
CA LEU A 898 -5.09 -18.91 -12.54
C LEU A 898 -5.75 -19.77 -13.64
N ASP A 899 -6.37 -20.88 -13.23
CA ASP A 899 -7.20 -21.74 -14.09
C ASP A 899 -8.69 -21.70 -13.72
N THR A 900 -8.97 -21.55 -12.42
CA THR A 900 -10.32 -21.67 -11.86
C THR A 900 -10.57 -20.50 -10.90
N LEU A 901 -11.79 -19.99 -10.90
CA LEU A 901 -12.30 -19.03 -9.92
C LEU A 901 -13.49 -19.68 -9.19
N LYS A 902 -13.43 -19.75 -7.87
CA LYS A 902 -14.53 -20.25 -7.04
C LYS A 902 -15.33 -19.08 -6.47
N ILE A 903 -16.66 -19.18 -6.56
CA ILE A 903 -17.60 -18.21 -5.98
C ILE A 903 -17.95 -18.68 -4.56
N ASP A 904 -17.72 -17.81 -3.58
CA ASP A 904 -17.98 -18.12 -2.16
C ASP A 904 -19.45 -18.45 -1.89
N GLN A 905 -19.66 -19.32 -0.90
CA GLN A 905 -20.99 -19.77 -0.48
C GLN A 905 -21.88 -18.63 0.03
N SER A 906 -21.33 -17.54 0.56
CA SER A 906 -22.13 -16.40 1.06
C SER A 906 -22.92 -15.75 -0.09
N PHE A 907 -22.28 -15.55 -1.24
CA PHE A 907 -22.94 -15.03 -2.44
C PHE A 907 -23.93 -16.05 -3.02
N VAL A 908 -23.54 -17.33 -3.11
CA VAL A 908 -24.42 -18.38 -3.66
C VAL A 908 -25.68 -18.59 -2.81
N GLY A 909 -25.56 -18.44 -1.49
CA GLY A 909 -26.66 -18.52 -0.53
C GLY A 909 -27.76 -17.50 -0.82
N GLU A 910 -27.37 -16.25 -1.06
CA GLU A 910 -28.27 -15.10 -1.18
C GLU A 910 -28.76 -14.84 -2.62
N CYS A 911 -28.06 -15.37 -3.64
CA CYS A 911 -28.35 -15.14 -5.05
C CYS A 911 -29.74 -15.63 -5.54
N ALA A 912 -30.47 -16.45 -4.76
CA ALA A 912 -31.83 -16.90 -5.09
C ALA A 912 -32.95 -16.07 -4.43
N GLU A 913 -32.65 -15.27 -3.41
CA GLU A 913 -33.66 -14.57 -2.58
C GLU A 913 -33.59 -13.04 -2.72
N HIS A 914 -32.42 -12.46 -3.05
CA HIS A 914 -32.19 -11.01 -3.10
C HIS A 914 -31.67 -10.52 -4.47
N THR A 915 -32.29 -9.49 -5.03
CA THR A 915 -31.98 -8.95 -6.39
C THR A 915 -30.61 -8.25 -6.50
N GLU A 916 -30.00 -7.87 -5.38
CA GLU A 916 -28.68 -7.23 -5.35
C GLU A 916 -27.55 -8.27 -5.45
N ASP A 917 -27.63 -9.37 -4.69
CA ASP A 917 -26.60 -10.43 -4.71
C ASP A 917 -26.59 -11.22 -6.02
N THR A 918 -27.76 -11.37 -6.67
CA THR A 918 -27.83 -11.86 -8.05
C THR A 918 -26.89 -11.10 -8.99
N LYS A 919 -26.77 -9.78 -8.86
CA LYS A 919 -25.89 -8.96 -9.71
C LYS A 919 -24.42 -9.16 -9.37
N ILE A 920 -24.09 -9.47 -8.11
CA ILE A 920 -22.72 -9.79 -7.70
C ILE A 920 -22.30 -11.14 -8.31
N CYS A 921 -23.14 -12.17 -8.18
CA CYS A 921 -22.95 -13.46 -8.86
C CYS A 921 -22.76 -13.27 -10.39
N GLU A 922 -23.64 -12.50 -11.04
CA GLU A 922 -23.56 -12.19 -12.48
C GLU A 922 -22.26 -11.48 -12.86
N THR A 923 -21.83 -10.50 -12.05
CA THR A 923 -20.59 -9.75 -12.29
C THR A 923 -19.35 -10.65 -12.16
N ILE A 924 -19.29 -11.50 -11.13
CA ILE A 924 -18.18 -12.43 -10.92
C ILE A 924 -18.10 -13.44 -12.08
N ILE A 925 -19.25 -13.95 -12.53
CA ILE A 925 -19.32 -14.89 -13.65
C ILE A 925 -18.82 -14.23 -14.95
N HIS A 926 -19.30 -13.02 -15.27
CA HIS A 926 -18.84 -12.29 -16.46
C HIS A 926 -17.35 -11.93 -16.41
N LEU A 927 -16.83 -11.60 -15.23
CA LEU A 927 -15.41 -11.32 -15.03
C LEU A 927 -14.56 -12.55 -15.33
N ALA A 928 -14.91 -13.69 -14.73
CA ALA A 928 -14.19 -14.93 -14.92
C ALA A 928 -14.24 -15.40 -16.39
N GLN A 929 -15.39 -15.28 -17.06
CA GLN A 929 -15.52 -15.53 -18.51
C GLN A 929 -14.59 -14.63 -19.33
N SER A 930 -14.55 -13.32 -19.02
CA SER A 930 -13.69 -12.35 -19.71
C SER A 930 -12.19 -12.66 -19.55
N LEU A 931 -11.81 -13.27 -18.42
CA LEU A 931 -10.45 -13.72 -18.13
C LEU A 931 -10.16 -15.16 -18.59
N LYS A 932 -11.13 -15.82 -19.22
CA LYS A 932 -11.06 -17.23 -19.65
C LYS A 932 -10.77 -18.20 -18.50
N LEU A 933 -11.28 -17.91 -17.31
CA LEU A 933 -11.18 -18.76 -16.13
C LEU A 933 -12.39 -19.69 -16.05
N ARG A 934 -12.17 -20.93 -15.56
CA ARG A 934 -13.28 -21.84 -15.23
C ARG A 934 -13.96 -21.36 -13.95
N ILE A 935 -15.28 -21.37 -13.90
CA ILE A 935 -16.03 -20.92 -12.72
C ILE A 935 -16.60 -22.12 -11.97
N VAL A 936 -16.44 -22.12 -10.66
CA VAL A 936 -17.04 -23.11 -9.76
C VAL A 936 -17.87 -22.36 -8.72
N ALA A 937 -19.14 -22.72 -8.53
CA ALA A 937 -19.96 -22.16 -7.46
C ALA A 937 -19.97 -23.10 -6.24
N GLU A 938 -19.64 -22.56 -5.08
CA GLU A 938 -19.60 -23.28 -3.81
C GLU A 938 -20.87 -23.09 -2.98
N GLY A 939 -21.09 -23.97 -2.00
CA GLY A 939 -22.23 -23.85 -1.10
C GLY A 939 -23.60 -24.00 -1.80
N VAL A 940 -23.67 -24.71 -2.93
CA VAL A 940 -24.95 -24.95 -3.60
C VAL A 940 -25.78 -25.96 -2.81
N GLU A 941 -26.77 -25.48 -2.07
CA GLU A 941 -27.60 -26.30 -1.18
C GLU A 941 -28.95 -26.70 -1.78
N THR A 942 -29.45 -25.92 -2.74
CA THR A 942 -30.79 -26.10 -3.31
C THR A 942 -30.80 -26.14 -4.85
N ALA A 943 -31.82 -26.79 -5.43
CA ALA A 943 -32.00 -26.83 -6.88
C ALA A 943 -32.19 -25.44 -7.51
N PRO A 944 -32.99 -24.51 -6.92
CA PRO A 944 -33.13 -23.16 -7.47
C PRO A 944 -31.82 -22.37 -7.58
N GLN A 945 -30.91 -22.48 -6.59
CA GLN A 945 -29.57 -21.86 -6.67
C GLN A 945 -28.80 -22.39 -7.89
N ALA A 946 -28.82 -23.71 -8.11
CA ALA A 946 -28.15 -24.34 -9.24
C ALA A 946 -28.78 -23.97 -10.60
N ASP A 947 -30.10 -23.78 -10.67
CA ASP A 947 -30.80 -23.37 -11.90
C ASP A 947 -30.47 -21.90 -12.24
N MET A 948 -30.43 -21.03 -11.23
CA MET A 948 -30.10 -19.62 -11.40
C MET A 948 -28.66 -19.42 -11.88
N LEU A 949 -27.68 -20.02 -11.20
CA LEU A 949 -26.27 -19.93 -11.58
C LEU A 949 -26.00 -20.48 -12.99
N MET A 950 -26.74 -21.51 -13.40
CA MET A 950 -26.68 -22.05 -14.75
C MET A 950 -27.20 -21.06 -15.79
N SER A 951 -28.28 -20.33 -15.49
CA SER A 951 -28.80 -19.28 -16.38
C SER A 951 -27.81 -18.13 -16.59
N LEU A 952 -26.90 -17.91 -15.64
CA LEU A 952 -25.82 -16.93 -15.70
C LEU A 952 -24.55 -17.48 -16.39
N GLY A 953 -24.49 -18.76 -16.73
CA GLY A 953 -23.35 -19.39 -17.42
C GLY A 953 -22.32 -20.07 -16.51
N CYS A 954 -22.66 -20.38 -15.25
CA CYS A 954 -21.86 -21.24 -14.38
C CYS A 954 -22.37 -22.69 -14.43
N TYR A 955 -21.52 -23.64 -14.82
CA TYR A 955 -21.91 -25.04 -15.05
C TYR A 955 -21.30 -26.04 -14.07
N ILE A 956 -20.30 -25.61 -13.27
CA ILE A 956 -19.59 -26.44 -12.30
C ILE A 956 -20.06 -26.05 -10.91
N PHE A 957 -20.48 -27.04 -10.13
CA PHE A 957 -21.06 -26.83 -8.81
C PHE A 957 -20.40 -27.71 -7.75
N GLN A 958 -20.35 -27.17 -6.54
CA GLN A 958 -19.96 -27.88 -5.34
C GLN A 958 -20.90 -27.47 -4.21
N GLY A 959 -21.49 -28.46 -3.53
CA GLY A 959 -22.43 -28.18 -2.45
C GLY A 959 -23.31 -29.36 -2.08
N TYR A 960 -24.05 -29.20 -0.99
CA TYR A 960 -24.83 -30.29 -0.38
C TYR A 960 -26.05 -30.71 -1.19
N HIS A 961 -26.49 -29.89 -2.15
CA HIS A 961 -27.50 -30.29 -3.11
C HIS A 961 -27.07 -31.54 -3.90
N PHE A 962 -25.78 -31.63 -4.21
CA PHE A 962 -25.22 -32.72 -5.02
C PHE A 962 -24.58 -33.79 -4.13
N TYR A 963 -23.49 -33.43 -3.44
CA TYR A 963 -22.71 -34.36 -2.63
C TYR A 963 -22.18 -33.66 -1.38
N LYS A 964 -22.36 -34.32 -0.24
CA LYS A 964 -21.66 -33.96 1.00
C LYS A 964 -20.21 -34.47 0.93
N PRO A 965 -19.28 -33.90 1.72
CA PRO A 965 -17.95 -34.47 1.87
C PRO A 965 -18.02 -35.92 2.34
N MET A 966 -17.28 -36.81 1.67
CA MET A 966 -17.39 -38.27 1.82
C MET A 966 -16.01 -38.89 2.05
N LEU A 967 -15.97 -40.10 2.64
CA LEU A 967 -14.71 -40.82 2.79
C LEU A 967 -14.18 -41.27 1.42
N ALA A 968 -12.87 -41.53 1.35
CA ALA A 968 -12.21 -42.01 0.13
C ALA A 968 -12.89 -43.25 -0.49
N LYS A 969 -13.34 -44.19 0.36
CA LYS A 969 -14.01 -45.42 -0.08
C LYS A 969 -15.35 -45.15 -0.76
N ASP A 970 -16.14 -44.24 -0.21
CA ASP A 970 -17.44 -43.87 -0.77
C ASP A 970 -17.25 -43.03 -2.04
N THR A 971 -16.24 -42.16 -2.06
CA THR A 971 -15.86 -41.37 -3.23
C THR A 971 -15.41 -42.25 -4.39
N ALA A 972 -14.65 -43.31 -4.10
CA ALA A 972 -14.20 -44.29 -5.10
C ALA A 972 -15.36 -45.01 -5.82
N LEU A 973 -16.55 -45.10 -5.20
CA LEU A 973 -17.74 -45.68 -5.85
C LEU A 973 -18.30 -44.76 -6.94
N LEU A 974 -18.05 -43.46 -6.84
CA LEU A 974 -18.47 -42.48 -7.84
C LEU A 974 -17.46 -42.37 -9.00
N LEU A 975 -16.23 -42.85 -8.81
CA LEU A 975 -15.20 -42.93 -9.84
C LEU A 975 -15.33 -44.27 -10.59
N THR A 976 -15.78 -44.21 -11.84
CA THR A 976 -16.00 -45.37 -12.71
C THR A 976 -14.71 -46.17 -12.96
N LYS A 977 -14.84 -47.49 -13.12
CA LYS A 977 -13.77 -48.37 -13.62
C LYS A 977 -13.93 -48.52 -15.12
N ASP A 978 -13.60 -47.49 -15.89
CA ASP A 978 -13.54 -47.59 -17.35
C ASP A 978 -12.15 -47.21 -17.85
N HIS A 979 -11.61 -48.06 -18.73
CA HIS A 979 -10.39 -47.82 -19.48
C HIS A 979 -10.57 -46.57 -20.34
N VAL A 980 -9.76 -45.54 -20.06
CA VAL A 980 -9.38 -44.42 -20.94
C VAL A 980 -10.42 -44.06 -22.00
N VAL A 981 -11.30 -43.12 -21.69
CA VAL A 981 -11.98 -42.37 -22.76
C VAL A 981 -10.98 -41.36 -23.31
N SER A 982 -10.52 -41.65 -24.52
CA SER A 982 -9.77 -40.77 -25.39
C SER A 982 -10.43 -39.40 -25.55
N GLU A 983 -9.55 -38.40 -25.66
CA GLU A 983 -9.73 -37.03 -26.17
C GLU A 983 -11.04 -36.75 -26.93
N GLU A 984 -11.78 -35.74 -26.44
CA GLU A 984 -12.38 -34.62 -27.20
C GLU A 984 -13.44 -33.98 -26.29
N VAL A 985 -13.04 -32.97 -25.53
CA VAL A 985 -13.95 -31.88 -25.18
C VAL A 985 -13.36 -30.68 -25.89
N HIS A 986 -13.92 -30.38 -27.06
CA HIS A 986 -13.75 -29.10 -27.71
C HIS A 986 -13.94 -27.99 -26.68
N ASP A 987 -12.94 -27.11 -26.61
CA ASP A 987 -13.14 -25.71 -26.26
C ASP A 987 -14.35 -25.21 -27.06
N HIS A 988 -15.50 -25.08 -26.39
CA HIS A 988 -16.61 -24.33 -26.93
C HIS A 988 -16.35 -22.85 -26.68
N GLU A 989 -16.57 -22.08 -27.76
CA GLU A 989 -16.50 -20.62 -27.92
C GLU A 989 -16.91 -19.80 -26.70
#